data_AF-A0AA38ZGS7-F1
#
_entry.id   AF-A0AA38ZGS7-F1
#
_cell.length_a   1.000
_cell.length_b   1.000
_cell.length_c   1.000
_cell.angle_alpha   90.00
_cell.angle_beta   90.00
_cell.angle_gamma   90.00
#
_symmetry.space_group_name_H-M   'P 1'
#
loop_
_entity.id
_entity.type
_entity.pdbx_description
1 polymer ?
#
loop_
_entity_poly.entity_id
_entity_poly.type
_entity_poly.pdbx_seq_one_letter_code
_entity_poly.pdbx_strand_id
1 'polypeptide(L)'
;MTHMQMTNPEQKHVISTRKPLQNSMNQQTSSEIMPSTEESLENAKKSVGRRKGRRRGKGAKVEQLQDPKLDLSVGSQDSSKGLVFHRRPGYGQLGRKCVVKANHFLAQVPDTDLSQYSVTITPEVASRKINKSIMAQLVKLHRDTDLGMRLPVYDGKRVLYTAGLLPFVSKEFTVKLVEEDEGTGIIKEREFKVTIKFVGITSMVQLREFLAGKQVDTPHEIIRIFDIVLNQLAAQRYVSVGRCLYSPDIKNPQQLGGGLQSWQGFYKSIRPTQMGLSLNIDMSSTAFIEPLPVIDFVAQLLGKDVFSRPLSDADRVKVKKALRGVKVEVTHRGNVRRKYRISGLTSQPTRELIFPVDEQMNMKSVVEYFQEMYGFTIRYSHLPCLQVGNQRKVNYLPMEACKIIGGQRYTKGLTDKQITSLLKVTCQRPRDRETDILQTINQNGYEKDPYAKEFGITVDEKLASVEARVLPAPWLKYHDTGKEKEYLPQVGQWNMTNKKVINGSTVNYWACINFSRSVQESTVSGFCHQLVQMCKVSGMEFNHEPVIPMHSARPDQVKKALKHVYSAAANKLGGKELELLIAILPDNNGSLYGDLKRICDTDLGLISQCCLTKNVFKISNQYLANVSLKINVKMGGRNTVLLDALSSGIPLVSDIPTIIFGADVTHPETGDDSCPSIAAVVASQDWPEVTKYAGLVCAQAHRQELIQDLFKTWKDPQGGTVTGGMIRELLLSFKAATGKKPLRIIFYRDGVSEGQFYQVLLYELDAIRKVGYQLIPCLIKTSFMFLYSVCV
;
A
#
# COMPACT_ATOMS: atom_id res chain seq x y z
N MET A 1 -59.68 -22.65 -42.65
CA MET A 1 -59.60 -23.53 -41.46
C MET A 1 -58.13 -23.87 -41.29
N THR A 2 -57.44 -23.59 -40.19
CA THR A 2 -57.89 -23.06 -38.87
C THR A 2 -56.86 -22.05 -38.33
N HIS A 3 -57.19 -21.29 -37.27
CA HIS A 3 -56.52 -20.05 -36.87
C HIS A 3 -55.41 -20.19 -35.81
N MET A 4 -54.50 -19.18 -35.79
CA MET A 4 -53.68 -18.71 -34.64
C MET A 4 -52.54 -19.66 -34.16
N GLN A 5 -51.51 -19.20 -33.43
CA GLN A 5 -51.31 -17.90 -32.74
C GLN A 5 -49.83 -17.48 -32.70
N MET A 6 -49.53 -16.18 -32.58
CA MET A 6 -48.18 -15.67 -32.28
C MET A 6 -47.99 -15.51 -30.75
N THR A 7 -46.76 -15.66 -30.24
CA THR A 7 -46.43 -15.36 -28.83
C THR A 7 -45.09 -14.62 -28.67
N ASN A 8 -45.09 -13.58 -27.83
CA ASN A 8 -43.92 -12.75 -27.50
C ASN A 8 -42.99 -13.41 -26.48
N PRO A 9 -41.67 -13.17 -26.54
CA PRO A 9 -40.76 -13.31 -25.40
C PRO A 9 -40.53 -11.95 -24.70
N GLU A 10 -41.33 -11.61 -23.69
CA GLU A 10 -41.01 -10.48 -22.80
C GLU A 10 -39.88 -10.84 -21.82
N GLN A 11 -38.66 -10.35 -22.06
CA GLN A 11 -37.61 -10.36 -21.03
C GLN A 11 -37.71 -9.11 -20.15
N LYS A 12 -38.37 -9.24 -19.00
CA LYS A 12 -38.51 -8.16 -18.01
C LYS A 12 -37.23 -8.00 -17.17
N HIS A 13 -36.54 -6.87 -17.33
CA HIS A 13 -35.46 -6.47 -16.43
C HIS A 13 -35.97 -6.24 -15.01
N VAL A 14 -35.36 -6.91 -14.01
CA VAL A 14 -35.68 -6.74 -12.59
C VAL A 14 -34.66 -5.81 -11.94
N ILE A 15 -34.94 -4.51 -11.96
CA ILE A 15 -34.23 -3.51 -11.14
C ILE A 15 -35.00 -3.34 -9.83
N SER A 16 -34.33 -3.57 -8.69
CA SER A 16 -34.97 -3.49 -7.37
C SER A 16 -35.08 -2.05 -6.87
N THR A 17 -36.18 -1.38 -7.23
CA THR A 17 -36.46 0.01 -6.84
C THR A 17 -36.99 0.08 -5.40
N ARG A 18 -36.11 0.40 -4.43
CA ARG A 18 -36.55 0.82 -3.09
C ARG A 18 -37.16 2.23 -3.17
N LYS A 19 -38.46 2.36 -2.89
CA LYS A 19 -39.13 3.66 -2.75
C LYS A 19 -38.57 4.42 -1.53
N PRO A 20 -38.27 5.73 -1.64
CA PRO A 20 -37.98 6.55 -0.47
C PRO A 20 -39.29 6.87 0.28
N LEU A 21 -39.28 6.75 1.60
CA LEU A 21 -40.35 7.26 2.46
C LEU A 21 -40.20 8.78 2.60
N GLN A 22 -41.26 9.51 2.29
CA GLN A 22 -41.38 10.91 2.72
C GLN A 22 -41.67 10.96 4.22
N ASN A 23 -41.10 11.92 4.92
CA ASN A 23 -41.72 12.50 6.11
C ASN A 23 -41.34 13.97 6.25
N SER A 24 -42.17 14.73 6.96
CA SER A 24 -42.24 16.19 6.88
C SER A 24 -41.14 16.92 7.63
N MET A 25 -40.89 18.16 7.19
CA MET A 25 -40.26 19.17 8.05
C MET A 25 -41.21 19.52 9.20
N ASN A 26 -40.65 19.68 10.40
CA ASN A 26 -41.09 20.73 11.30
C ASN A 26 -39.88 21.21 12.12
N GLN A 27 -39.71 22.53 12.22
CA GLN A 27 -38.69 23.15 13.05
C GLN A 27 -39.34 23.61 14.36
N GLN A 28 -38.69 23.34 15.50
CA GLN A 28 -38.83 24.18 16.68
C GLN A 28 -37.53 24.16 17.48
N THR A 29 -37.20 25.31 18.06
CA THR A 29 -35.92 25.60 18.71
C THR A 29 -36.12 25.89 20.19
N SER A 30 -35.34 25.25 21.06
CA SER A 30 -35.12 25.67 22.45
C SER A 30 -33.75 25.19 22.93
N SER A 31 -33.24 25.81 24.00
CA SER A 31 -31.83 25.69 24.40
C SER A 31 -31.62 25.86 25.91
N GLU A 32 -31.04 24.86 26.56
CA GLU A 32 -30.44 24.86 27.91
C GLU A 32 -29.41 23.72 27.90
N ILE A 33 -28.13 23.82 28.29
CA ILE A 33 -27.41 24.50 29.39
C ILE A 33 -27.32 23.65 30.69
N MET A 34 -26.26 22.82 30.74
CA MET A 34 -25.48 22.43 31.94
C MET A 34 -26.19 21.61 33.05
N PRO A 35 -25.48 21.08 34.08
CA PRO A 35 -24.02 21.01 34.29
C PRO A 35 -23.46 19.58 34.43
N SER A 36 -22.14 19.49 34.61
CA SER A 36 -21.39 18.31 35.09
C SER A 36 -21.21 18.31 36.61
N THR A 37 -21.07 17.14 37.22
CA THR A 37 -20.48 16.99 38.57
C THR A 37 -19.50 15.81 38.64
N GLU A 38 -18.28 16.10 39.09
CA GLU A 38 -17.42 15.12 39.77
C GLU A 38 -17.67 15.25 41.27
N GLU A 39 -17.59 14.15 42.03
CA GLU A 39 -17.22 14.23 43.45
C GLU A 39 -16.49 12.97 43.90
N SER A 40 -15.84 13.01 45.06
CA SER A 40 -14.82 12.04 45.49
C SER A 40 -14.82 11.87 47.01
N LEU A 41 -13.80 11.18 47.57
CA LEU A 41 -13.53 10.98 49.02
C LEU A 41 -14.46 9.96 49.73
N GLU A 42 -14.05 9.23 50.77
CA GLU A 42 -12.71 8.70 51.15
C GLU A 42 -12.86 7.67 52.30
N ASN A 43 -11.86 6.78 52.52
CA ASN A 43 -11.60 6.09 53.81
C ASN A 43 -12.70 5.10 54.31
N ALA A 44 -12.57 4.19 55.30
CA ALA A 44 -11.53 3.75 56.26
C ALA A 44 -11.91 2.36 56.86
N LYS A 45 -11.17 1.60 57.71
CA LYS A 45 -9.73 1.37 58.06
C LYS A 45 -9.65 0.15 59.05
N LYS A 46 -8.65 -0.77 58.93
CA LYS A 46 -8.07 -1.65 60.02
C LYS A 46 -8.89 -2.86 60.57
N SER A 47 -8.36 -3.91 61.25
CA SER A 47 -6.97 -4.41 61.55
C SER A 47 -6.90 -5.82 62.25
N VAL A 48 -5.65 -6.29 62.55
CA VAL A 48 -5.20 -7.36 63.52
C VAL A 48 -4.95 -8.78 62.94
N GLY A 49 -3.91 -9.56 63.33
CA GLY A 49 -2.59 -9.21 63.91
C GLY A 49 -1.98 -10.11 65.02
N ARG A 50 -0.78 -10.70 64.78
CA ARG A 50 0.20 -11.33 65.75
C ARG A 50 -0.21 -12.68 66.44
N ARG A 51 0.68 -13.56 66.98
CA ARG A 51 2.11 -13.97 66.75
C ARG A 51 2.53 -15.16 67.68
N LYS A 52 3.54 -15.98 67.30
CA LYS A 52 4.25 -17.08 68.08
C LYS A 52 3.50 -18.44 68.17
N GLY A 53 4.14 -19.63 68.30
CA GLY A 53 5.58 -20.01 68.24
C GLY A 53 5.91 -21.44 68.79
N ARG A 54 7.18 -21.90 68.67
CA ARG A 54 7.75 -23.27 68.97
C ARG A 54 7.45 -24.35 67.90
N ARG A 55 8.24 -25.43 67.69
CA ARG A 55 9.46 -25.97 68.38
C ARG A 55 10.48 -26.58 67.34
N ARG A 56 11.63 -27.11 67.79
CA ARG A 56 12.77 -27.61 66.94
C ARG A 56 12.75 -29.15 66.71
N GLY A 57 13.37 -29.61 65.62
CA GLY A 57 13.87 -30.98 65.35
C GLY A 57 15.19 -30.94 64.53
N LYS A 58 15.92 -32.06 64.37
CA LYS A 58 17.27 -32.11 63.76
C LYS A 58 17.50 -33.31 62.81
N GLY A 59 18.26 -33.09 61.74
CA GLY A 59 19.04 -34.07 60.95
C GLY A 59 18.30 -34.77 59.78
N ALA A 60 18.96 -35.51 58.88
CA ALA A 60 20.34 -35.42 58.36
C ALA A 60 20.58 -36.43 57.19
N LYS A 61 20.99 -35.93 56.00
CA LYS A 61 21.67 -36.64 54.87
C LYS A 61 21.07 -37.94 54.24
N VAL A 62 20.91 -37.89 52.89
CA VAL A 62 21.23 -38.96 51.88
C VAL A 62 20.30 -40.21 51.92
N GLU A 63 19.87 -40.88 50.83
CA GLU A 63 20.40 -41.02 49.46
C GLU A 63 19.31 -40.95 48.35
N GLN A 64 19.58 -41.50 47.15
CA GLN A 64 18.72 -41.50 45.95
C GLN A 64 17.69 -42.65 45.95
N LEU A 65 16.56 -42.51 45.22
CA LEU A 65 16.05 -43.51 44.24
C LEU A 65 14.76 -43.08 43.51
N GLN A 66 14.75 -43.36 42.19
CA GLN A 66 13.65 -43.61 41.23
C GLN A 66 12.18 -43.23 41.57
N ASP A 67 11.56 -42.42 40.71
CA ASP A 67 10.11 -42.23 40.61
C ASP A 67 9.39 -43.46 40.00
N PRO A 68 8.26 -43.93 40.58
CA PRO A 68 7.39 -44.93 39.97
C PRO A 68 6.36 -44.31 39.02
N LYS A 69 5.99 -45.04 37.96
CA LYS A 69 4.82 -44.71 37.11
C LYS A 69 3.51 -44.85 37.89
N LEU A 70 2.55 -43.97 37.63
CA LEU A 70 1.11 -44.28 37.70
C LEU A 70 0.32 -43.37 36.75
N ASP A 71 -0.67 -43.94 36.07
CA ASP A 71 -1.46 -43.25 35.04
C ASP A 71 -2.46 -42.26 35.61
N LEU A 72 -2.69 -41.16 34.88
CA LEU A 72 -3.96 -40.42 34.91
C LEU A 72 -4.34 -40.04 33.46
N SER A 73 -5.35 -40.74 32.94
CA SER A 73 -5.83 -40.58 31.57
C SER A 73 -6.49 -39.23 31.34
N VAL A 74 -5.85 -38.36 30.55
CA VAL A 74 -6.51 -37.17 29.99
C VAL A 74 -7.26 -37.59 28.72
N GLY A 75 -8.58 -37.43 28.72
CA GLY A 75 -9.42 -37.75 27.57
C GLY A 75 -9.06 -36.93 26.34
N SER A 76 -8.95 -37.59 25.19
CA SER A 76 -8.62 -36.94 23.91
C SER A 76 -9.76 -36.05 23.42
N GLN A 77 -9.72 -34.77 23.77
CA GLN A 77 -10.44 -33.75 22.98
C GLN A 77 -9.76 -33.57 21.63
N ASP A 78 -10.56 -33.40 20.58
CA ASP A 78 -10.10 -33.47 19.20
C ASP A 78 -8.95 -32.51 18.88
N SER A 79 -7.92 -33.06 18.23
CA SER A 79 -6.85 -32.28 17.62
C SER A 79 -7.44 -31.24 16.67
N SER A 80 -7.23 -29.97 16.98
CA SER A 80 -7.46 -28.85 16.07
C SER A 80 -6.48 -28.95 14.89
N LYS A 81 -6.84 -29.76 13.88
CA LYS A 81 -6.13 -29.89 12.60
C LYS A 81 -6.11 -28.52 11.93
N GLY A 82 -5.04 -27.77 12.17
CA GLY A 82 -4.88 -26.41 11.64
C GLY A 82 -5.01 -26.36 10.13
N LEU A 83 -5.43 -25.22 9.58
CA LEU A 83 -5.49 -25.02 8.13
C LEU A 83 -4.07 -25.00 7.56
N VAL A 84 -3.63 -26.15 7.07
CA VAL A 84 -2.37 -26.34 6.34
C VAL A 84 -2.56 -25.94 4.88
N PHE A 85 -1.60 -25.20 4.33
CA PHE A 85 -1.56 -24.90 2.89
C PHE A 85 -1.36 -26.18 2.06
N HIS A 86 -2.12 -26.31 0.97
CA HIS A 86 -2.00 -27.46 0.07
C HIS A 86 -0.57 -27.55 -0.50
N ARG A 87 0.05 -28.74 -0.39
CA ARG A 87 1.36 -29.01 -1.00
C ARG A 87 1.28 -28.80 -2.52
N ARG A 88 2.39 -28.36 -3.13
CA ARG A 88 2.53 -28.28 -4.59
C ARG A 88 2.23 -29.67 -5.21
N PRO A 89 1.21 -29.83 -6.08
CA PRO A 89 0.84 -31.13 -6.62
C PRO A 89 1.81 -31.66 -7.68
N GLY A 90 2.67 -30.79 -8.23
CA GLY A 90 3.68 -31.11 -9.22
C GLY A 90 4.20 -29.86 -9.92
N TYR A 91 4.92 -30.06 -11.02
CA TYR A 91 5.37 -28.98 -11.91
C TYR A 91 4.60 -29.06 -13.23
N GLY A 92 4.07 -27.92 -13.70
CA GLY A 92 3.40 -27.85 -14.99
C GLY A 92 4.37 -28.13 -16.15
N GLN A 93 3.90 -28.83 -17.18
CA GLN A 93 4.72 -29.26 -18.32
C GLN A 93 4.41 -28.50 -19.63
N LEU A 94 3.26 -27.82 -19.71
CA LEU A 94 2.79 -27.13 -20.92
C LEU A 94 3.66 -25.91 -21.27
N GLY A 95 3.85 -25.64 -22.56
CA GLY A 95 4.51 -24.44 -23.08
C GLY A 95 5.99 -24.64 -23.43
N ARG A 96 6.53 -23.73 -24.24
CA ARG A 96 7.91 -23.82 -24.74
C ARG A 96 8.90 -23.44 -23.63
N LYS A 97 9.82 -24.35 -23.30
CA LYS A 97 10.91 -24.11 -22.34
C LYS A 97 11.82 -22.94 -22.79
N CYS A 98 12.32 -22.20 -21.81
CA CYS A 98 13.37 -21.19 -21.96
C CYS A 98 14.13 -21.03 -20.63
N VAL A 99 15.29 -20.36 -20.66
CA VAL A 99 16.00 -19.94 -19.44
C VAL A 99 15.75 -18.45 -19.22
N VAL A 100 15.45 -18.07 -17.98
CA VAL A 100 15.36 -16.66 -17.54
C VAL A 100 16.30 -16.42 -16.37
N LYS A 101 16.73 -15.16 -16.18
CA LYS A 101 17.44 -14.73 -14.97
C LYS A 101 16.43 -14.18 -13.97
N ALA A 102 16.55 -14.57 -12.71
CA ALA A 102 15.86 -13.93 -11.59
C ALA A 102 16.83 -13.02 -10.84
N ASN A 103 16.33 -11.94 -10.24
CA ASN A 103 17.09 -11.01 -9.38
C ASN A 103 17.33 -11.58 -7.96
N HIS A 104 17.63 -12.88 -7.92
CA HIS A 104 17.95 -13.66 -6.74
C HIS A 104 19.38 -14.16 -6.86
N PHE A 105 20.14 -14.01 -5.79
CA PHE A 105 21.53 -14.43 -5.66
C PHE A 105 21.58 -15.58 -4.65
N LEU A 106 22.20 -16.71 -5.00
CA LEU A 106 22.19 -17.89 -4.13
C LEU A 106 22.93 -17.59 -2.82
N ALA A 107 22.32 -17.92 -1.68
CA ALA A 107 22.92 -17.68 -0.36
C ALA A 107 23.14 -19.01 0.36
N GLN A 108 24.40 -19.32 0.69
CA GLN A 108 24.76 -20.47 1.52
C GLN A 108 24.93 -20.02 2.97
N VAL A 109 24.59 -20.90 3.91
CA VAL A 109 24.67 -20.66 5.36
C VAL A 109 25.15 -21.95 6.05
N PRO A 110 25.82 -21.88 7.21
CA PRO A 110 26.38 -23.06 7.86
C PRO A 110 25.31 -23.92 8.55
N ASP A 111 25.61 -25.21 8.74
CA ASP A 111 24.81 -26.15 9.54
C ASP A 111 24.81 -25.85 11.05
N THR A 112 25.66 -24.93 11.52
CA THR A 112 25.90 -24.65 12.94
C THR A 112 24.81 -23.79 13.57
N ASP A 113 24.27 -24.26 14.70
CA ASP A 113 23.28 -23.53 15.49
C ASP A 113 23.82 -22.20 16.06
N LEU A 114 22.94 -21.21 16.19
CA LEU A 114 23.29 -19.85 16.60
C LEU A 114 23.07 -19.65 18.11
N SER A 115 23.88 -18.79 18.75
CA SER A 115 23.76 -18.50 20.18
C SER A 115 22.95 -17.21 20.43
N GLN A 116 21.89 -17.29 21.23
CA GLN A 116 20.94 -16.21 21.51
C GLN A 116 21.16 -15.58 22.89
N TYR A 117 21.17 -14.26 22.94
CA TYR A 117 21.38 -13.44 24.12
C TYR A 117 20.30 -12.37 24.26
N SER A 118 19.86 -12.13 25.49
CA SER A 118 19.07 -10.98 25.88
C SER A 118 19.98 -9.78 26.17
N VAL A 119 19.52 -8.59 25.80
CA VAL A 119 20.22 -7.31 26.00
C VAL A 119 19.31 -6.33 26.74
N THR A 120 19.82 -5.81 27.85
CA THR A 120 19.22 -4.70 28.60
C THR A 120 20.12 -3.48 28.49
N ILE A 121 19.55 -2.31 28.20
CA ILE A 121 20.26 -1.03 28.16
C ILE A 121 19.65 -0.12 29.22
N THR A 122 20.48 0.46 30.09
CA THR A 122 20.07 1.36 31.18
C THR A 122 20.86 2.67 31.09
N PRO A 123 20.20 3.85 31.05
CA PRO A 123 18.74 4.07 31.01
C PRO A 123 18.08 3.49 29.73
N GLU A 124 16.78 3.16 29.80
CA GLU A 124 16.07 2.59 28.64
C GLU A 124 15.94 3.64 27.51
N VAL A 125 16.26 3.23 26.29
CA VAL A 125 16.26 4.10 25.10
C VAL A 125 15.28 3.57 24.06
N ALA A 126 14.23 4.35 23.80
CA ALA A 126 13.19 4.02 22.82
C ALA A 126 13.68 4.06 21.36
N SER A 127 14.81 4.72 21.08
CA SER A 127 15.35 4.88 19.73
C SER A 127 16.22 3.68 19.32
N ARG A 128 15.70 2.81 18.45
CA ARG A 128 16.45 1.66 17.90
C ARG A 128 17.76 2.07 17.22
N LYS A 129 17.85 3.29 16.66
CA LYS A 129 19.09 3.82 16.08
C LYS A 129 20.16 4.03 17.16
N ILE A 130 19.80 4.66 18.28
CA ILE A 130 20.72 4.88 19.40
C ILE A 130 21.09 3.54 20.03
N ASN A 131 20.15 2.62 20.22
CA ASN A 131 20.43 1.25 20.71
C ASN A 131 21.47 0.52 19.84
N LYS A 132 21.35 0.61 18.50
CA LYS A 132 22.35 0.06 17.58
C LYS A 132 23.70 0.79 17.65
N SER A 133 23.71 2.12 17.85
CA SER A 133 24.96 2.88 18.06
C SER A 133 25.67 2.50 19.36
N ILE A 134 24.93 2.34 20.47
CA ILE A 134 25.46 1.86 21.75
C ILE A 134 26.09 0.47 21.56
N MET A 135 25.38 -0.46 20.91
CA MET A 135 25.92 -1.81 20.67
C MET A 135 27.13 -1.80 19.72
N ALA A 136 27.15 -0.95 18.69
CA ALA A 136 28.31 -0.81 17.81
C ALA A 136 29.54 -0.28 18.56
N GLN A 137 29.36 0.67 19.49
CA GLN A 137 30.43 1.18 20.35
C GLN A 137 30.86 0.13 21.39
N LEU A 138 29.95 -0.67 21.95
CA LEU A 138 30.27 -1.80 22.82
C LEU A 138 31.18 -2.80 22.09
N VAL A 139 30.78 -3.24 20.89
CA VAL A 139 31.59 -4.16 20.08
C VAL A 139 32.94 -3.54 19.75
N LYS A 140 32.99 -2.26 19.35
CA LYS A 140 34.26 -1.57 19.06
C LYS A 140 35.23 -1.53 20.27
N LEU A 141 34.72 -1.44 21.50
CA LEU A 141 35.53 -1.38 22.72
C LEU A 141 35.88 -2.76 23.29
N HIS A 142 35.01 -3.75 23.14
CA HIS A 142 35.07 -5.02 23.89
C HIS A 142 35.22 -6.28 23.01
N ARG A 143 35.33 -6.14 21.68
CA ARG A 143 35.46 -7.28 20.75
C ARG A 143 36.62 -8.20 21.15
N ASP A 144 37.81 -7.62 21.24
CA ASP A 144 39.07 -8.37 21.32
C ASP A 144 39.41 -8.79 22.76
N THR A 145 38.70 -8.23 23.76
CA THR A 145 38.85 -8.55 25.20
C THR A 145 37.76 -9.48 25.72
N ASP A 146 36.49 -9.09 25.57
CA ASP A 146 35.38 -9.67 26.35
C ASP A 146 34.37 -10.44 25.52
N LEU A 147 34.27 -10.14 24.21
CA LEU A 147 33.38 -10.84 23.28
C LEU A 147 34.06 -12.04 22.59
N GLY A 148 35.34 -12.31 22.88
CA GLY A 148 36.09 -13.42 22.28
C GLY A 148 36.29 -13.27 20.77
N MET A 149 36.61 -12.05 20.31
CA MET A 149 36.72 -11.63 18.90
C MET A 149 35.44 -11.69 18.06
N ARG A 150 34.31 -12.17 18.62
CA ARG A 150 33.02 -12.34 17.93
C ARG A 150 32.43 -11.01 17.47
N LEU A 151 31.75 -11.04 16.32
CA LEU A 151 30.94 -9.93 15.81
C LEU A 151 29.43 -10.18 16.02
N PRO A 152 28.86 -9.82 17.19
CA PRO A 152 27.44 -10.03 17.45
C PRO A 152 26.54 -9.13 16.59
N VAL A 153 25.35 -9.63 16.27
CA VAL A 153 24.30 -8.87 15.57
C VAL A 153 23.11 -8.64 16.49
N TYR A 154 22.55 -7.43 16.46
CA TYR A 154 21.58 -6.97 17.45
C TYR A 154 20.34 -6.37 16.77
N ASP A 155 19.15 -6.72 17.28
CA ASP A 155 17.87 -6.33 16.68
C ASP A 155 17.48 -4.85 16.93
N GLY A 156 18.25 -4.15 17.77
CA GLY A 156 17.98 -2.76 18.16
C GLY A 156 16.93 -2.60 19.27
N LYS A 157 16.47 -3.71 19.86
CA LYS A 157 15.56 -3.72 21.03
C LYS A 157 16.18 -4.48 22.20
N ARG A 158 16.19 -5.82 22.14
CA ARG A 158 16.42 -6.70 23.31
C ARG A 158 17.09 -8.03 22.98
N VAL A 159 17.33 -8.37 21.70
CA VAL A 159 17.87 -9.68 21.31
C VAL A 159 19.12 -9.52 20.44
N LEU A 160 20.17 -10.24 20.83
CA LEU A 160 21.48 -10.29 20.22
C LEU A 160 21.83 -11.75 19.87
N TYR A 161 22.48 -11.95 18.73
CA TYR A 161 22.87 -13.26 18.22
C TYR A 161 24.36 -13.30 17.88
N THR A 162 24.95 -14.48 17.95
CA THR A 162 26.35 -14.77 17.60
C THR A 162 26.46 -16.15 16.93
N ALA A 163 27.46 -16.34 16.08
CA ALA A 163 27.77 -17.61 15.41
C ALA A 163 28.47 -18.65 16.32
N GLY A 164 28.49 -18.40 17.63
CA GLY A 164 29.09 -19.25 18.64
C GLY A 164 29.06 -18.55 20.00
N LEU A 165 29.27 -19.30 21.09
CA LEU A 165 29.16 -18.75 22.45
C LEU A 165 30.17 -17.62 22.70
N LEU A 166 29.68 -16.54 23.31
CA LEU A 166 30.49 -15.54 24.01
C LEU A 166 31.15 -16.18 25.26
N PRO A 167 32.32 -15.72 25.72
CA PRO A 167 33.07 -16.31 26.84
C PRO A 167 32.46 -15.98 28.23
N PHE A 168 31.14 -15.71 28.30
CA PHE A 168 30.41 -15.45 29.53
C PHE A 168 28.92 -15.81 29.40
N VAL A 169 28.30 -16.22 30.51
CA VAL A 169 26.85 -16.46 30.59
C VAL A 169 26.07 -15.16 30.82
N SER A 170 26.63 -14.21 31.57
CA SER A 170 26.06 -12.88 31.78
C SER A 170 27.16 -11.88 32.10
N LYS A 171 27.13 -10.68 31.50
CA LYS A 171 28.09 -9.60 31.76
C LYS A 171 27.46 -8.22 31.58
N GLU A 172 27.86 -7.27 32.40
CA GLU A 172 27.53 -5.86 32.25
C GLU A 172 28.73 -5.09 31.66
N PHE A 173 28.44 -4.18 30.75
CA PHE A 173 29.39 -3.30 30.09
C PHE A 173 29.01 -1.84 30.31
N THR A 174 29.99 -0.98 30.56
CA THR A 174 29.80 0.47 30.64
C THR A 174 30.18 1.10 29.30
N VAL A 175 29.19 1.53 28.53
CA VAL A 175 29.38 2.09 27.18
C VAL A 175 29.12 3.59 27.21
N LYS A 176 30.15 4.38 26.91
CA LYS A 176 30.01 5.82 26.72
C LYS A 176 29.72 6.13 25.25
N LEU A 177 28.61 6.82 25.01
CA LEU A 177 28.24 7.32 23.68
C LEU A 177 28.28 8.86 23.68
N VAL A 178 29.01 9.41 22.73
CA VAL A 178 29.15 10.85 22.52
C VAL A 178 28.03 11.32 21.61
N GLU A 179 27.00 11.96 22.17
CA GLU A 179 25.87 12.50 21.40
C GLU A 179 26.02 14.02 21.19
N GLU A 180 25.96 14.48 19.95
CA GLU A 180 25.53 15.85 19.68
C GLU A 180 24.05 15.96 20.04
N ASP A 181 23.73 16.72 21.08
CA ASP A 181 22.34 17.08 21.37
C ASP A 181 21.83 17.99 20.25
N GLU A 182 20.98 17.46 19.36
CA GLU A 182 20.42 18.21 18.22
C GLU A 182 19.86 19.58 18.64
N GLY A 183 19.21 19.64 19.81
CA GLY A 183 18.58 20.85 20.33
C GLY A 183 19.58 21.87 20.90
N THR A 184 20.69 21.46 21.49
CA THR A 184 21.66 22.37 22.14
C THR A 184 23.01 22.54 21.43
N GLY A 185 23.40 21.62 20.55
CA GLY A 185 24.75 21.59 19.95
C GLY A 185 25.87 21.34 20.95
N ILE A 186 25.52 21.00 22.20
CA ILE A 186 26.47 20.57 23.22
C ILE A 186 26.76 19.09 22.98
N ILE A 187 28.04 18.75 22.95
CA ILE A 187 28.48 17.36 22.97
C ILE A 187 28.20 16.82 24.38
N LYS A 188 27.23 15.91 24.49
CA LYS A 188 26.87 15.24 25.75
C LYS A 188 27.37 13.81 25.66
N GLU A 189 28.46 13.53 26.38
CA GLU A 189 28.80 12.15 26.70
C GLU A 189 27.71 11.57 27.61
N ARG A 190 27.13 10.44 27.19
CA ARG A 190 26.14 9.68 27.96
C ARG A 190 26.68 8.29 28.23
N GLU A 191 26.67 7.91 29.50
CA GLU A 191 27.04 6.57 29.94
C GLU A 191 25.81 5.66 29.96
N PHE A 192 25.95 4.48 29.37
CA PHE A 192 24.93 3.45 29.31
C PHE A 192 25.48 2.14 29.89
N LYS A 193 24.76 1.55 30.84
CA LYS A 193 25.00 0.18 31.30
C LYS A 193 24.30 -0.77 30.33
N VAL A 194 25.04 -1.72 29.77
CA VAL A 194 24.54 -2.72 28.83
C VAL A 194 24.78 -4.11 29.41
N THR A 195 23.72 -4.78 29.84
CA THR A 195 23.78 -6.17 30.29
C THR A 195 23.50 -7.09 29.12
N ILE A 196 24.43 -8.01 28.83
CA ILE A 196 24.27 -9.10 27.85
C ILE A 196 24.20 -10.42 28.63
N LYS A 197 23.13 -11.19 28.44
CA LYS A 197 22.90 -12.47 29.12
C LYS A 197 22.43 -13.56 28.16
N PHE A 198 23.05 -14.72 28.22
CA PHE A 198 22.70 -15.91 27.44
C PHE A 198 21.27 -16.37 27.72
N VAL A 199 20.56 -16.78 26.66
CA VAL A 199 19.17 -17.25 26.70
C VAL A 199 19.08 -18.70 26.23
N GLY A 200 19.77 -19.06 25.15
CA GLY A 200 19.71 -20.41 24.60
C GLY A 200 20.37 -20.52 23.22
N ILE A 201 20.12 -21.65 22.56
CA ILE A 201 20.63 -21.98 21.23
C ILE A 201 19.45 -21.97 20.24
N THR A 202 19.58 -21.20 19.16
CA THR A 202 18.62 -21.14 18.05
C THR A 202 19.04 -22.16 16.99
N SER A 203 18.32 -23.28 16.91
CA SER A 203 18.74 -24.42 16.09
C SER A 203 18.42 -24.29 14.60
N MET A 204 19.39 -24.64 13.75
CA MET A 204 19.30 -24.58 12.30
C MET A 204 18.53 -25.76 11.69
N VAL A 205 18.15 -26.77 12.48
CA VAL A 205 17.42 -27.97 12.01
C VAL A 205 16.16 -27.59 11.22
N GLN A 206 15.30 -26.73 11.76
CA GLN A 206 14.03 -26.35 11.10
C GLN A 206 14.25 -25.73 9.72
N LEU A 207 15.29 -24.91 9.54
CA LEU A 207 15.63 -24.34 8.23
C LEU A 207 16.06 -25.42 7.24
N ARG A 208 16.90 -26.36 7.67
CA ARG A 208 17.38 -27.45 6.81
C ARG A 208 16.23 -28.36 6.38
N GLU A 209 15.31 -28.66 7.30
CA GLU A 209 14.11 -29.44 6.99
C GLU A 209 13.15 -28.71 6.03
N PHE A 210 12.96 -27.40 6.21
CA PHE A 210 12.15 -26.56 5.32
C PHE A 210 12.73 -26.49 3.90
N LEU A 211 14.05 -26.26 3.78
CA LEU A 211 14.75 -26.21 2.49
C LEU A 211 14.79 -27.59 1.79
N ALA A 212 14.86 -28.68 2.56
CA ALA A 212 14.71 -30.04 2.06
C ALA A 212 13.25 -30.41 1.68
N GLY A 213 12.30 -29.48 1.78
CA GLY A 213 10.90 -29.69 1.41
C GLY A 213 10.09 -30.55 2.39
N LYS A 214 10.58 -30.77 3.62
CA LYS A 214 9.77 -31.37 4.69
C LYS A 214 8.68 -30.40 5.12
N GLN A 215 7.57 -30.94 5.64
CA GLN A 215 6.47 -30.14 6.15
C GLN A 215 6.76 -29.69 7.59
N VAL A 216 7.50 -28.58 7.70
CA VAL A 216 7.72 -27.83 8.94
C VAL A 216 7.27 -26.39 8.73
N ASP A 217 6.97 -25.66 9.81
CA ASP A 217 6.63 -24.24 9.71
C ASP A 217 7.80 -23.41 9.18
N THR A 218 7.49 -22.27 8.55
CA THR A 218 8.50 -21.37 7.98
C THR A 218 9.44 -20.84 9.08
N PRO A 219 10.77 -20.96 8.95
CA PRO A 219 11.74 -20.60 9.99
C PRO A 219 11.97 -19.08 10.07
N HIS A 220 10.92 -18.32 10.39
CA HIS A 220 10.90 -16.86 10.35
C HIS A 220 11.94 -16.19 11.25
N GLU A 221 12.30 -16.79 12.39
CA GLU A 221 13.36 -16.25 13.27
C GLU A 221 14.73 -16.32 12.60
N ILE A 222 15.11 -17.47 12.03
CA ILE A 222 16.41 -17.67 11.36
C ILE A 222 16.54 -16.75 10.13
N ILE A 223 15.48 -16.67 9.32
CA ILE A 223 15.41 -15.77 8.15
C ILE A 223 15.58 -14.31 8.61
N ARG A 224 14.96 -13.91 9.73
CA ARG A 224 15.12 -12.57 10.33
C ARG A 224 16.53 -12.34 10.87
N ILE A 225 17.20 -13.34 11.45
CA ILE A 225 18.59 -13.21 11.92
C ILE A 225 19.49 -12.90 10.72
N PHE A 226 19.40 -13.67 9.62
CA PHE A 226 20.22 -13.42 8.44
C PHE A 226 19.93 -12.09 7.74
N ASP A 227 18.68 -11.61 7.74
CA ASP A 227 18.38 -10.24 7.31
C ASP A 227 19.06 -9.18 8.20
N ILE A 228 19.10 -9.39 9.53
CA ILE A 228 19.81 -8.49 10.46
C ILE A 228 21.33 -8.54 10.20
N VAL A 229 21.92 -9.73 10.00
CA VAL A 229 23.36 -9.90 9.68
C VAL A 229 23.72 -9.10 8.44
N LEU A 230 23.08 -9.41 7.31
CA LEU A 230 23.41 -8.79 6.02
C LEU A 230 23.11 -7.28 5.99
N ASN A 231 22.25 -6.77 6.87
CA ASN A 231 21.92 -5.34 6.96
C ASN A 231 22.80 -4.57 7.96
N GLN A 232 23.68 -5.22 8.72
CA GLN A 232 24.46 -4.58 9.79
C GLN A 232 25.54 -3.61 9.26
N LEU A 233 26.25 -3.96 8.19
CA LEU A 233 27.17 -3.03 7.50
C LEU A 233 26.42 -2.04 6.61
N ALA A 234 25.39 -2.52 5.88
CA ALA A 234 24.59 -1.70 4.97
C ALA A 234 23.90 -0.51 5.67
N ALA A 235 23.44 -0.68 6.91
CA ALA A 235 22.83 0.39 7.71
C ALA A 235 23.79 1.53 8.11
N GLN A 236 25.10 1.38 7.85
CA GLN A 236 26.11 2.44 8.03
C GLN A 236 26.35 3.22 6.73
N ARG A 237 26.16 2.58 5.57
CA ARG A 237 26.40 3.14 4.22
C ARG A 237 25.18 3.82 3.60
N TYR A 238 23.96 3.43 4.01
CA TYR A 238 22.73 3.82 3.33
C TYR A 238 21.63 4.32 4.29
N VAL A 239 20.76 5.21 3.79
CA VAL A 239 19.51 5.58 4.47
C VAL A 239 18.50 4.45 4.30
N SER A 240 18.27 3.68 5.36
CA SER A 240 17.26 2.61 5.40
C SER A 240 15.85 3.18 5.49
N VAL A 241 14.95 2.65 4.66
CA VAL A 241 13.52 2.98 4.60
C VAL A 241 12.76 1.67 4.36
N GLY A 242 12.30 1.04 5.44
CA GLY A 242 11.71 -0.31 5.35
C GLY A 242 12.79 -1.34 4.98
N ARG A 243 12.53 -2.14 3.92
CA ARG A 243 13.51 -3.07 3.32
C ARG A 243 14.38 -2.45 2.22
N CYS A 244 14.23 -1.14 1.97
CA CYS A 244 15.00 -0.44 0.94
C CYS A 244 16.13 0.39 1.54
N LEU A 245 17.24 0.51 0.81
CA LEU A 245 18.48 1.19 1.20
C LEU A 245 18.84 2.22 0.11
N TYR A 246 18.95 3.51 0.47
CA TYR A 246 19.17 4.61 -0.48
C TYR A 246 20.44 5.42 -0.16
N SER A 247 21.10 5.93 -1.20
CA SER A 247 22.23 6.87 -1.10
C SER A 247 22.36 7.68 -2.40
N PRO A 248 22.85 8.94 -2.34
CA PRO A 248 23.16 9.72 -3.54
C PRO A 248 24.41 9.19 -4.28
N ASP A 249 25.23 8.37 -3.62
CA ASP A 249 26.51 7.84 -4.10
C ASP A 249 26.31 6.57 -4.97
N ILE A 250 25.12 5.97 -4.93
CA ILE A 250 24.74 4.85 -5.82
C ILE A 250 24.61 5.36 -7.26
N LYS A 251 23.92 6.50 -7.44
CA LYS A 251 23.73 7.19 -8.72
C LYS A 251 23.30 8.64 -8.46
N ASN A 252 23.88 9.58 -9.22
CA ASN A 252 23.64 11.02 -9.08
C ASN A 252 22.15 11.36 -8.96
N PRO A 253 21.69 12.01 -7.87
CA PRO A 253 20.30 12.39 -7.68
C PRO A 253 19.74 13.22 -8.83
N GLN A 254 18.48 12.96 -9.21
CA GLN A 254 17.80 13.67 -10.30
C GLN A 254 16.69 14.56 -9.72
N GLN A 255 16.67 15.85 -10.08
CA GLN A 255 15.67 16.80 -9.60
C GLN A 255 14.26 16.42 -10.09
N LEU A 256 13.31 16.40 -9.15
CA LEU A 256 11.87 16.25 -9.40
C LEU A 256 11.16 17.61 -9.43
N GLY A 257 11.82 18.64 -8.89
CA GLY A 257 11.35 20.02 -8.84
C GLY A 257 10.61 20.35 -7.52
N GLY A 258 10.66 21.62 -7.12
CA GLY A 258 10.08 22.08 -5.86
C GLY A 258 10.93 21.74 -4.63
N GLY A 259 12.26 21.71 -4.78
CA GLY A 259 13.21 21.34 -3.72
C GLY A 259 13.22 19.85 -3.39
N LEU A 260 12.81 19.00 -4.34
CA LEU A 260 12.80 17.55 -4.22
C LEU A 260 13.65 16.90 -5.31
N GLN A 261 14.43 15.91 -4.91
CA GLN A 261 15.27 15.06 -5.75
C GLN A 261 14.88 13.59 -5.57
N SER A 262 15.11 12.78 -6.59
CA SER A 262 15.07 11.32 -6.47
C SER A 262 16.45 10.81 -6.06
N TRP A 263 16.49 9.89 -5.09
CA TRP A 263 17.67 9.07 -4.82
C TRP A 263 17.38 7.65 -5.30
N GLN A 264 18.34 7.03 -5.98
CA GLN A 264 18.31 5.59 -6.23
C GLN A 264 18.72 4.83 -4.97
N GLY A 265 18.32 3.57 -4.93
CA GLY A 265 18.60 2.63 -3.88
C GLY A 265 18.23 1.23 -4.33
N PHE A 266 18.21 0.30 -3.40
CA PHE A 266 17.82 -1.08 -3.67
C PHE A 266 16.91 -1.63 -2.56
N TYR A 267 15.91 -2.40 -2.98
CA TYR A 267 15.20 -3.35 -2.13
C TYR A 267 16.13 -4.52 -1.80
N LYS A 268 15.94 -5.11 -0.62
CA LYS A 268 16.66 -6.32 -0.22
C LYS A 268 15.78 -7.22 0.65
N SER A 269 15.82 -8.52 0.40
CA SER A 269 15.30 -9.54 1.33
C SER A 269 15.99 -10.88 1.12
N ILE A 270 16.44 -11.54 2.19
CA ILE A 270 16.75 -12.97 2.11
C ILE A 270 15.45 -13.78 2.15
N ARG A 271 15.27 -14.73 1.22
CA ARG A 271 14.08 -15.59 1.12
C ARG A 271 14.47 -17.06 0.87
N PRO A 272 13.77 -18.03 1.49
CA PRO A 272 13.89 -19.44 1.12
C PRO A 272 13.24 -19.70 -0.23
N THR A 273 13.84 -20.56 -1.03
CA THR A 273 13.37 -20.95 -2.37
C THR A 273 13.63 -22.43 -2.63
N GLN A 274 13.13 -22.95 -3.75
CA GLN A 274 13.41 -24.33 -4.18
C GLN A 274 14.87 -24.58 -4.58
N MET A 275 15.71 -23.54 -4.62
CA MET A 275 17.16 -23.63 -4.87
C MET A 275 17.99 -23.53 -3.58
N GLY A 276 17.36 -23.37 -2.41
CA GLY A 276 18.01 -22.99 -1.15
C GLY A 276 17.62 -21.57 -0.69
N LEU A 277 18.37 -21.00 0.24
CA LEU A 277 18.24 -19.57 0.56
C LEU A 277 18.75 -18.72 -0.61
N SER A 278 18.15 -17.54 -0.78
CA SER A 278 18.59 -16.57 -1.78
C SER A 278 18.43 -15.14 -1.27
N LEU A 279 19.36 -14.27 -1.64
CA LEU A 279 19.24 -12.84 -1.46
C LEU A 279 18.56 -12.24 -2.69
N ASN A 280 17.32 -11.78 -2.54
CA ASN A 280 16.65 -10.97 -3.55
C ASN A 280 17.10 -9.52 -3.41
N ILE A 281 17.54 -8.91 -4.52
CA ILE A 281 17.87 -7.48 -4.63
C ILE A 281 17.17 -6.91 -5.87
N ASP A 282 16.57 -5.72 -5.74
CA ASP A 282 15.98 -5.00 -6.89
C ASP A 282 16.17 -3.48 -6.79
N MET A 283 16.21 -2.78 -7.92
CA MET A 283 16.43 -1.33 -7.93
C MET A 283 15.17 -0.55 -7.54
N SER A 284 15.35 0.39 -6.62
CA SER A 284 14.29 1.25 -6.11
C SER A 284 14.69 2.73 -6.23
N SER A 285 13.72 3.64 -6.24
CA SER A 285 13.97 5.07 -6.15
C SER A 285 12.84 5.76 -5.40
N THR A 286 13.18 6.75 -4.58
CA THR A 286 12.16 7.51 -3.83
C THR A 286 12.57 8.97 -3.68
N ALA A 287 11.61 9.82 -3.34
CA ALA A 287 11.84 11.25 -3.21
C ALA A 287 12.52 11.59 -1.88
N PHE A 288 13.54 12.43 -1.97
CA PHE A 288 14.26 13.05 -0.86
C PHE A 288 14.21 14.57 -1.03
N ILE A 289 14.31 15.30 0.09
CA ILE A 289 14.40 16.76 0.09
C ILE A 289 15.82 17.15 -0.36
N GLU A 290 15.93 18.18 -1.20
CA GLU A 290 17.23 18.73 -1.61
C GLU A 290 17.89 19.49 -0.44
N PRO A 291 19.21 19.30 -0.19
CA PRO A 291 19.93 19.92 0.93
C PRO A 291 20.32 21.39 0.65
N LEU A 292 19.33 22.19 0.28
CA LEU A 292 19.47 23.58 -0.14
C LEU A 292 19.48 24.56 1.06
N PRO A 293 20.03 25.77 0.91
CA PRO A 293 19.63 26.92 1.73
C PRO A 293 18.10 27.06 1.76
N VAL A 294 17.53 27.45 2.91
CA VAL A 294 16.07 27.38 3.07
C VAL A 294 15.34 28.36 2.15
N ILE A 295 15.92 29.53 1.83
CA ILE A 295 15.32 30.48 0.88
C ILE A 295 15.27 29.87 -0.54
N ASP A 296 16.32 29.19 -1.00
CA ASP A 296 16.36 28.57 -2.32
C ASP A 296 15.32 27.45 -2.46
N PHE A 297 15.15 26.64 -1.40
CA PHE A 297 14.07 25.66 -1.32
C PHE A 297 12.68 26.32 -1.42
N VAL A 298 12.48 27.47 -0.75
CA VAL A 298 11.23 28.24 -0.82
C VAL A 298 11.00 28.82 -2.21
N ALA A 299 12.03 29.37 -2.86
CA ALA A 299 11.97 29.86 -4.23
C ALA A 299 11.54 28.74 -5.21
N GLN A 300 12.19 27.57 -5.14
CA GLN A 300 11.82 26.41 -5.96
C GLN A 300 10.40 25.89 -5.67
N LEU A 301 10.01 25.78 -4.39
CA LEU A 301 8.69 25.30 -3.98
C LEU A 301 7.55 26.20 -4.49
N LEU A 302 7.80 27.51 -4.56
CA LEU A 302 6.81 28.49 -5.01
C LEU A 302 6.84 28.74 -6.52
N GLY A 303 8.00 28.57 -7.18
CA GLY A 303 8.19 28.95 -8.59
C GLY A 303 8.14 30.46 -8.79
N LYS A 304 8.65 31.22 -7.81
CA LYS A 304 8.56 32.69 -7.72
C LYS A 304 9.88 33.24 -7.18
N ASP A 305 10.19 34.50 -7.51
CA ASP A 305 11.17 35.26 -6.75
C ASP A 305 10.63 35.56 -5.33
N VAL A 306 11.47 35.30 -4.34
CA VAL A 306 11.26 35.53 -2.90
C VAL A 306 12.39 36.37 -2.29
N PHE A 307 13.45 36.64 -3.04
CA PHE A 307 14.59 37.45 -2.61
C PHE A 307 14.23 38.93 -2.60
N SER A 308 13.36 39.39 -3.51
CA SER A 308 12.90 40.80 -3.57
C SER A 308 11.50 41.06 -2.99
N ARG A 309 10.71 40.02 -2.65
CA ARG A 309 9.28 40.17 -2.32
C ARG A 309 8.85 39.40 -1.06
N PRO A 310 7.92 39.95 -0.24
CA PRO A 310 7.31 39.22 0.86
C PRO A 310 6.41 38.07 0.36
N LEU A 311 6.25 37.04 1.20
CA LEU A 311 5.35 35.92 0.91
C LEU A 311 3.89 36.34 1.13
N SER A 312 3.00 36.02 0.19
CA SER A 312 1.55 36.10 0.43
C SER A 312 1.13 35.08 1.50
N ASP A 313 -0.01 35.28 2.16
CA ASP A 313 -0.49 34.31 3.15
C ASP A 313 -0.73 32.90 2.58
N ALA A 314 -1.21 32.80 1.33
CA ALA A 314 -1.36 31.54 0.64
C ALA A 314 0.00 30.85 0.40
N ASP A 315 1.02 31.61 -0.02
CA ASP A 315 2.38 31.09 -0.17
C ASP A 315 2.98 30.71 1.20
N ARG A 316 2.81 31.53 2.23
CA ARG A 316 3.28 31.31 3.60
C ARG A 316 2.67 30.04 4.21
N VAL A 317 1.38 29.79 4.00
CA VAL A 317 0.70 28.54 4.40
C VAL A 317 1.25 27.33 3.62
N LYS A 318 1.47 27.46 2.31
CA LYS A 318 2.09 26.41 1.48
C LYS A 318 3.50 26.06 1.96
N VAL A 319 4.35 27.06 2.22
CA VAL A 319 5.71 26.85 2.75
C VAL A 319 5.67 26.25 4.16
N LYS A 320 4.79 26.73 5.05
CA LYS A 320 4.59 26.15 6.39
C LYS A 320 4.19 24.67 6.32
N LYS A 321 3.29 24.29 5.39
CA LYS A 321 2.90 22.88 5.16
C LYS A 321 4.06 22.04 4.60
N ALA A 322 4.93 22.62 3.77
CA ALA A 322 6.10 21.93 3.23
C ALA A 322 7.19 21.69 4.29
N LEU A 323 7.66 22.76 4.94
CA LEU A 323 8.80 22.74 5.87
C LEU A 323 8.48 22.13 7.24
N ARG A 324 7.21 22.09 7.69
CA ARG A 324 6.87 21.47 8.98
C ARG A 324 7.34 20.01 9.04
N GLY A 325 8.17 19.71 10.05
CA GLY A 325 8.76 18.40 10.30
C GLY A 325 10.14 18.18 9.67
N VAL A 326 10.63 19.09 8.81
CA VAL A 326 11.96 19.03 8.19
C VAL A 326 13.04 19.46 9.20
N LYS A 327 14.23 18.86 9.13
CA LYS A 327 15.43 19.28 9.86
C LYS A 327 16.31 20.23 9.04
N VAL A 328 16.83 21.25 9.70
CA VAL A 328 17.77 22.24 9.16
C VAL A 328 19.00 22.37 10.07
N GLU A 329 20.14 22.71 9.49
CA GLU A 329 21.34 23.11 10.22
C GLU A 329 21.54 24.64 10.13
N VAL A 330 22.11 25.25 11.18
CA VAL A 330 22.39 26.69 11.20
C VAL A 330 23.75 27.02 10.55
N THR A 331 23.76 28.08 9.75
CA THR A 331 24.94 28.57 9.01
C THR A 331 25.65 29.71 9.74
N HIS A 332 24.91 30.53 10.50
CA HIS A 332 25.38 31.78 11.13
C HIS A 332 26.41 31.65 12.28
N ARG A 333 26.88 30.45 12.63
CA ARG A 333 27.74 30.20 13.82
C ARG A 333 29.15 29.71 13.47
N GLY A 334 29.76 30.30 12.45
CA GLY A 334 31.07 29.85 11.94
C GLY A 334 31.01 28.37 11.55
N ASN A 335 31.77 27.53 12.26
CA ASN A 335 31.83 26.08 12.03
C ASN A 335 30.72 25.27 12.73
N VAL A 336 29.94 25.85 13.65
CA VAL A 336 28.94 25.11 14.45
C VAL A 336 27.64 24.89 13.66
N ARG A 337 27.42 23.66 13.19
CA ARG A 337 26.24 23.24 12.39
C ARG A 337 25.15 22.59 13.26
N ARG A 338 24.60 23.33 14.23
CA ARG A 338 23.55 22.86 15.17
C ARG A 338 22.22 22.59 14.44
N LYS A 339 21.52 21.50 14.80
CA LYS A 339 20.52 20.81 13.94
C LYS A 339 19.11 20.87 14.51
N TYR A 340 18.26 21.73 13.96
CA TYR A 340 16.91 21.98 14.46
C TYR A 340 15.82 21.33 13.61
N ARG A 341 14.69 20.97 14.23
CA ARG A 341 13.47 20.54 13.52
C ARG A 341 12.45 21.67 13.46
N ILE A 342 11.93 21.97 12.26
CA ILE A 342 10.97 23.03 12.02
C ILE A 342 9.58 22.61 12.54
N SER A 343 9.03 23.37 13.47
CA SER A 343 7.66 23.23 13.97
C SER A 343 6.66 24.10 13.20
N GLY A 344 7.09 25.25 12.69
CA GLY A 344 6.24 26.19 11.96
C GLY A 344 7.00 27.37 11.31
N LEU A 345 6.23 28.39 10.93
CA LEU A 345 6.70 29.70 10.45
C LEU A 345 5.94 30.79 11.21
N THR A 346 6.57 31.94 11.40
CA THR A 346 5.91 33.14 11.95
C THR A 346 4.83 33.70 11.03
N SER A 347 3.98 34.56 11.59
CA SER A 347 3.07 35.44 10.85
C SER A 347 3.80 36.68 10.35
N GLN A 348 4.51 37.36 11.25
CA GLN A 348 5.30 38.55 10.96
C GLN A 348 6.61 38.22 10.22
N PRO A 349 7.13 39.16 9.40
CA PRO A 349 8.46 39.10 8.81
C PRO A 349 9.55 39.32 9.88
N THR A 350 10.79 38.90 9.57
CA THR A 350 11.92 38.90 10.51
C THR A 350 12.25 40.29 11.06
N ARG A 351 12.09 41.36 10.27
CA ARG A 351 12.28 42.76 10.71
C ARG A 351 11.32 43.25 11.79
N GLU A 352 10.12 42.68 11.89
CA GLU A 352 9.06 43.07 12.83
C GLU A 352 8.98 42.12 14.04
N LEU A 353 9.79 41.06 14.03
CA LEU A 353 9.70 39.97 14.99
C LEU A 353 10.57 40.25 16.23
N ILE A 354 9.90 40.60 17.32
CA ILE A 354 10.49 40.70 18.66
C ILE A 354 10.28 39.43 19.49
N PHE A 355 11.22 39.12 20.38
CA PHE A 355 11.14 37.97 21.28
C PHE A 355 11.88 38.22 22.61
N PRO A 356 11.49 37.54 23.71
CA PRO A 356 12.22 37.61 24.97
C PRO A 356 13.53 36.81 24.86
N VAL A 357 14.65 37.46 25.18
CA VAL A 357 16.00 36.88 25.08
C VAL A 357 16.33 35.99 26.31
N ASP A 358 15.78 36.34 27.46
CA ASP A 358 16.05 35.74 28.78
C ASP A 358 14.76 35.50 29.59
N GLU A 359 14.92 35.04 30.84
CA GLU A 359 13.80 34.74 31.75
C GLU A 359 13.27 36.00 32.46
N GLN A 360 14.00 37.12 32.36
CA GLN A 360 13.62 38.46 32.77
C GLN A 360 12.72 39.16 31.71
N MET A 361 12.41 38.48 30.61
CA MET A 361 11.58 38.97 29.49
C MET A 361 12.18 40.20 28.77
N ASN A 362 13.50 40.36 28.74
CA ASN A 362 14.14 41.41 27.94
C ASN A 362 13.85 41.19 26.45
N MET A 363 13.02 42.06 25.88
CA MET A 363 12.55 41.96 24.49
C MET A 363 13.58 42.54 23.51
N LYS A 364 13.85 41.83 22.43
CA LYS A 364 14.75 42.28 21.35
C LYS A 364 14.22 41.85 19.98
N SER A 365 14.52 42.59 18.91
CA SER A 365 14.23 42.10 17.56
C SER A 365 15.19 40.96 17.17
N VAL A 366 14.74 40.08 16.28
CA VAL A 366 15.63 39.05 15.70
C VAL A 366 16.76 39.68 14.88
N VAL A 367 16.59 40.88 14.33
CA VAL A 367 17.64 41.58 13.55
C VAL A 367 18.78 42.06 14.46
N GLU A 368 18.48 42.80 15.52
CA GLU A 368 19.49 43.28 16.48
C GLU A 368 20.19 42.10 17.18
N TYR A 369 19.42 41.09 17.61
CA TYR A 369 19.98 39.90 18.25
C TYR A 369 20.97 39.15 17.35
N PHE A 370 20.67 38.99 16.05
CA PHE A 370 21.60 38.31 15.13
C PHE A 370 22.84 39.15 14.79
N GLN A 371 22.66 40.47 14.66
CA GLN A 371 23.76 41.39 14.40
C GLN A 371 24.74 41.47 15.59
N GLU A 372 24.24 41.59 16.82
CA GLU A 372 25.08 41.72 18.02
C GLU A 372 25.69 40.38 18.46
N MET A 373 24.90 39.30 18.53
CA MET A 373 25.39 38.03 19.11
C MET A 373 26.25 37.19 18.16
N TYR A 374 26.15 37.42 16.85
CA TYR A 374 26.84 36.61 15.83
C TYR A 374 27.51 37.43 14.72
N GLY A 375 27.44 38.76 14.73
CA GLY A 375 27.89 39.60 13.62
C GLY A 375 27.10 39.40 12.32
N PHE A 376 25.91 38.80 12.40
CA PHE A 376 25.20 38.28 11.22
C PHE A 376 24.14 39.26 10.73
N THR A 377 24.47 40.01 9.67
CA THR A 377 23.55 40.96 9.02
C THR A 377 22.50 40.23 8.18
N ILE A 378 21.26 40.23 8.67
CA ILE A 378 20.08 39.65 8.00
C ILE A 378 19.74 40.50 6.76
N ARG A 379 19.81 39.89 5.55
CA ARG A 379 19.53 40.58 4.28
C ARG A 379 18.06 40.48 3.87
N TYR A 380 17.43 39.33 4.10
CA TYR A 380 16.08 39.03 3.60
C TYR A 380 15.04 39.21 4.70
N SER A 381 15.11 40.35 5.40
CA SER A 381 14.36 40.63 6.63
C SER A 381 12.83 40.72 6.43
N HIS A 382 12.36 40.83 5.19
CA HIS A 382 10.96 40.73 4.77
C HIS A 382 10.39 39.30 4.76
N LEU A 383 11.23 38.27 4.88
CA LEU A 383 10.79 36.88 4.99
C LEU A 383 10.47 36.52 6.47
N PRO A 384 9.53 35.59 6.73
CA PRO A 384 9.22 35.13 8.08
C PRO A 384 10.31 34.22 8.64
N CYS A 385 10.45 34.17 9.97
CA CYS A 385 11.35 33.23 10.64
C CYS A 385 10.79 31.80 10.64
N LEU A 386 11.72 30.84 10.63
CA LEU A 386 11.44 29.46 11.01
C LEU A 386 11.18 29.39 12.52
N GLN A 387 10.14 28.67 12.93
CA GLN A 387 9.91 28.32 14.33
C GLN A 387 10.50 26.94 14.60
N VAL A 388 11.36 26.83 15.61
CA VAL A 388 12.04 25.57 15.98
C VAL A 388 12.05 25.35 17.50
N GLY A 389 12.22 24.10 17.93
CA GLY A 389 12.20 23.71 19.33
C GLY A 389 10.81 23.29 19.83
N ASN A 390 10.66 23.24 21.15
CA ASN A 390 9.45 22.72 21.82
C ASN A 390 8.41 23.83 22.04
N GLN A 391 7.14 23.45 22.19
CA GLN A 391 6.02 24.40 22.41
C GLN A 391 6.23 25.34 23.62
N ARG A 392 6.97 24.91 24.65
CA ARG A 392 7.31 25.73 25.84
C ARG A 392 8.49 26.70 25.65
N LYS A 393 9.33 26.51 24.62
CA LYS A 393 10.46 27.41 24.30
C LYS A 393 10.75 27.36 22.80
N VAL A 394 9.98 28.17 22.06
CA VAL A 394 10.13 28.35 20.62
C VAL A 394 11.31 29.28 20.37
N ASN A 395 12.21 28.87 19.48
CA ASN A 395 13.31 29.71 19.00
C ASN A 395 12.98 30.14 17.56
N TYR A 396 13.40 31.35 17.19
CA TYR A 396 13.22 31.91 15.86
C TYR A 396 14.54 31.90 15.11
N LEU A 397 14.53 31.40 13.87
CA LEU A 397 15.69 31.38 12.98
C LEU A 397 15.35 32.04 11.63
N PRO A 398 16.09 33.07 11.19
CA PRO A 398 15.96 33.61 9.83
C PRO A 398 16.20 32.54 8.78
N MET A 399 15.46 32.56 7.67
CA MET A 399 15.59 31.54 6.61
C MET A 399 16.99 31.50 5.98
N GLU A 400 17.65 32.65 5.80
CA GLU A 400 19.03 32.72 5.27
C GLU A 400 20.09 32.14 6.22
N ALA A 401 19.78 32.08 7.52
CA ALA A 401 20.68 31.55 8.55
C ALA A 401 20.58 30.01 8.71
N CYS A 402 19.90 29.33 7.77
CA CYS A 402 19.56 27.90 7.81
C CYS A 402 19.73 27.19 6.44
N LYS A 403 20.15 25.92 6.50
CA LYS A 403 20.26 24.99 5.36
C LYS A 403 19.53 23.68 5.66
N ILE A 404 18.87 23.08 4.68
CA ILE A 404 18.21 21.78 4.81
C ILE A 404 19.25 20.65 4.87
N ILE A 405 19.07 19.73 5.83
CA ILE A 405 19.96 18.57 6.01
C ILE A 405 19.62 17.49 4.97
N GLY A 406 20.63 16.87 4.35
CA GLY A 406 20.46 15.76 3.42
C GLY A 406 19.89 14.47 4.05
N GLY A 407 19.54 13.48 3.23
CA GLY A 407 19.06 12.17 3.72
C GLY A 407 17.63 12.17 4.28
N GLN A 408 16.88 13.26 4.11
CA GLN A 408 15.49 13.36 4.55
C GLN A 408 14.52 12.91 3.44
N ARG A 409 13.94 11.71 3.59
CA ARG A 409 12.89 11.19 2.69
C ARG A 409 11.67 12.12 2.72
N TYR A 410 11.13 12.41 1.55
CA TYR A 410 9.83 13.07 1.39
C TYR A 410 8.70 12.04 1.50
N THR A 411 7.75 12.27 2.42
CA THR A 411 6.68 11.30 2.75
C THR A 411 5.28 11.79 2.43
N LYS A 412 5.15 12.95 1.78
CA LYS A 412 3.86 13.55 1.38
C LYS A 412 3.60 13.18 -0.10
N GLY A 413 2.35 13.24 -0.55
CA GLY A 413 2.01 13.00 -1.97
C GLY A 413 2.82 13.90 -2.92
N LEU A 414 3.29 13.31 -4.03
CA LEU A 414 3.97 14.01 -5.12
C LEU A 414 2.94 14.57 -6.11
N THR A 415 3.23 15.70 -6.74
CA THR A 415 2.41 16.23 -7.85
C THR A 415 2.61 15.42 -9.13
N ASP A 416 1.64 15.42 -10.05
CA ASP A 416 1.72 14.73 -11.35
C ASP A 416 3.02 15.02 -12.13
N LYS A 417 3.52 16.25 -12.02
CA LYS A 417 4.81 16.66 -12.62
C LYS A 417 5.99 15.94 -11.97
N GLN A 418 6.05 15.89 -10.64
CA GLN A 418 7.07 15.18 -9.88
C GLN A 418 6.98 13.65 -10.08
N ILE A 419 5.76 13.09 -10.16
CA ILE A 419 5.53 11.68 -10.49
C ILE A 419 6.04 11.39 -11.91
N THR A 420 5.71 12.23 -12.89
CA THR A 420 6.20 12.11 -14.27
C THR A 420 7.72 12.20 -14.35
N SER A 421 8.35 13.10 -13.60
CA SER A 421 9.82 13.20 -13.51
C SER A 421 10.44 11.97 -12.86
N LEU A 422 9.83 11.42 -11.80
CA LEU A 422 10.30 10.21 -11.14
C LEU A 422 10.20 8.99 -12.07
N LEU A 423 9.07 8.83 -12.78
CA LEU A 423 8.88 7.76 -13.76
C LEU A 423 9.89 7.82 -14.90
N LYS A 424 10.25 9.02 -15.40
CA LYS A 424 11.32 9.17 -16.39
C LYS A 424 12.70 8.66 -15.92
N VAL A 425 12.94 8.65 -14.60
CA VAL A 425 14.18 8.17 -13.99
C VAL A 425 14.11 6.67 -13.67
N THR A 426 12.93 6.13 -13.34
CA THR A 426 12.75 4.72 -12.93
C THR A 426 12.36 3.76 -14.06
N CYS A 427 11.83 4.23 -15.18
CA CYS A 427 11.44 3.40 -16.33
C CYS A 427 12.65 2.92 -17.16
N GLN A 428 13.40 1.98 -16.62
CA GLN A 428 14.55 1.32 -17.26
C GLN A 428 14.14 0.09 -18.08
N ARG A 429 14.96 -0.34 -19.06
CA ARG A 429 14.77 -1.64 -19.73
C ARG A 429 15.35 -2.77 -18.85
N PRO A 430 14.91 -4.03 -19.00
CA PRO A 430 15.39 -5.13 -18.17
C PRO A 430 16.92 -5.32 -18.16
N ARG A 431 17.62 -5.09 -19.29
CA ARG A 431 19.09 -5.20 -19.37
C ARG A 431 19.81 -4.10 -18.58
N ASP A 432 19.27 -2.88 -18.61
CA ASP A 432 19.83 -1.74 -17.88
C ASP A 432 19.63 -1.95 -16.38
N ARG A 433 18.45 -2.44 -15.98
CA ARG A 433 18.12 -2.83 -14.60
C ARG A 433 18.98 -4.01 -14.12
N GLU A 434 19.20 -5.03 -14.95
CA GLU A 434 20.10 -6.15 -14.66
C GLU A 434 21.52 -5.64 -14.34
N THR A 435 22.00 -4.65 -15.10
CA THR A 435 23.32 -4.03 -14.91
C THR A 435 23.38 -3.23 -13.60
N ASP A 436 22.38 -2.38 -13.31
CA ASP A 436 22.30 -1.63 -12.04
C ASP A 436 22.24 -2.58 -10.81
N ILE A 437 21.56 -3.74 -10.91
CA ILE A 437 21.49 -4.76 -9.84
C ILE A 437 22.86 -5.44 -9.63
N LEU A 438 23.51 -5.89 -10.70
CA LEU A 438 24.84 -6.52 -10.62
C LEU A 438 25.90 -5.55 -10.06
N GLN A 439 25.86 -4.29 -10.50
CA GLN A 439 26.69 -3.23 -9.92
C GLN A 439 26.41 -3.05 -8.42
N THR A 440 25.14 -3.12 -8.00
CA THR A 440 24.74 -3.02 -6.59
C THR A 440 25.29 -4.17 -5.75
N ILE A 441 25.29 -5.41 -6.24
CA ILE A 441 25.94 -6.56 -5.57
C ILE A 441 27.43 -6.27 -5.37
N ASN A 442 28.14 -5.94 -6.45
CA ASN A 442 29.59 -5.72 -6.44
C ASN A 442 30.00 -4.54 -5.54
N GLN A 443 29.20 -3.46 -5.52
CA GLN A 443 29.40 -2.31 -4.62
C GLN A 443 29.13 -2.64 -3.15
N ASN A 444 28.24 -3.60 -2.84
CA ASN A 444 28.01 -4.06 -1.47
C ASN A 444 29.12 -5.02 -1.00
N GLY A 445 29.60 -5.90 -1.88
CA GLY A 445 30.77 -6.76 -1.65
C GLY A 445 30.57 -7.78 -0.54
N TYR A 446 29.44 -8.53 -0.57
CA TYR A 446 29.01 -9.38 0.55
C TYR A 446 30.01 -10.47 0.98
N GLU A 447 30.85 -10.99 0.08
CA GLU A 447 31.98 -11.87 0.41
C GLU A 447 32.94 -11.25 1.45
N LYS A 448 33.08 -9.92 1.42
CA LYS A 448 34.01 -9.14 2.25
C LYS A 448 33.33 -8.49 3.45
N ASP A 449 32.03 -8.70 3.65
CA ASP A 449 31.31 -8.24 4.85
C ASP A 449 31.73 -9.10 6.06
N PRO A 450 32.36 -8.50 7.09
CA PRO A 450 32.86 -9.25 8.24
C PRO A 450 31.75 -9.88 9.07
N TYR A 451 30.52 -9.35 9.03
CA TYR A 451 29.36 -9.96 9.69
C TYR A 451 28.82 -11.15 8.90
N ALA A 452 28.80 -11.08 7.57
CA ALA A 452 28.45 -12.25 6.75
C ALA A 452 29.46 -13.39 7.00
N LYS A 453 30.76 -13.07 7.00
CA LYS A 453 31.84 -14.02 7.26
C LYS A 453 31.80 -14.64 8.65
N GLU A 454 31.53 -13.87 9.72
CA GLU A 454 31.34 -14.40 11.08
C GLU A 454 30.22 -15.44 11.14
N PHE A 455 29.10 -15.20 10.45
CA PHE A 455 27.94 -16.10 10.41
C PHE A 455 28.01 -17.16 9.31
N GLY A 456 29.17 -17.32 8.64
CA GLY A 456 29.37 -18.29 7.56
C GLY A 456 28.48 -18.08 6.33
N ILE A 457 27.90 -16.89 6.16
CA ILE A 457 27.02 -16.58 5.04
C ILE A 457 27.86 -16.22 3.82
N THR A 458 27.68 -16.94 2.72
CA THR A 458 28.23 -16.57 1.42
C THR A 458 27.09 -16.32 0.43
N VAL A 459 27.30 -15.38 -0.49
CA VAL A 459 26.29 -14.97 -1.49
C VAL A 459 26.96 -14.98 -2.86
N ASP A 460 26.37 -15.68 -3.82
CA ASP A 460 26.84 -15.70 -5.22
C ASP A 460 26.71 -14.29 -5.84
N GLU A 461 27.66 -13.89 -6.67
CA GLU A 461 27.60 -12.63 -7.43
C GLU A 461 26.75 -12.77 -8.72
N LYS A 462 26.34 -14.00 -9.06
CA LYS A 462 25.56 -14.31 -10.27
C LYS A 462 24.06 -14.38 -9.98
N LEU A 463 23.29 -13.86 -10.94
CA LEU A 463 21.83 -13.96 -10.99
C LEU A 463 21.41 -15.43 -11.21
N ALA A 464 20.48 -15.91 -10.37
CA ALA A 464 19.92 -17.25 -10.49
C ALA A 464 19.28 -17.47 -11.87
N SER A 465 19.74 -18.51 -12.57
CA SER A 465 19.19 -18.93 -13.86
C SER A 465 18.12 -20.01 -13.65
N VAL A 466 16.92 -19.76 -14.16
CA VAL A 466 15.71 -20.55 -13.88
C VAL A 466 15.12 -21.07 -15.19
N GLU A 467 14.74 -22.35 -15.23
CA GLU A 467 13.94 -22.89 -16.33
C GLU A 467 12.50 -22.35 -16.24
N ALA A 468 12.09 -21.60 -17.24
CA ALA A 468 10.74 -21.07 -17.41
C ALA A 468 10.05 -21.69 -18.63
N ARG A 469 8.74 -21.47 -18.75
CA ARG A 469 7.94 -21.92 -19.90
C ARG A 469 7.07 -20.79 -20.41
N VAL A 470 7.14 -20.54 -21.71
CA VAL A 470 6.20 -19.66 -22.42
C VAL A 470 4.96 -20.49 -22.75
N LEU A 471 3.85 -20.24 -22.05
CA LEU A 471 2.57 -20.86 -22.34
C LEU A 471 2.06 -20.43 -23.74
N PRO A 472 1.31 -21.29 -24.45
CA PRO A 472 0.60 -20.86 -25.65
C PRO A 472 -0.42 -19.77 -25.29
N ALA A 473 -0.62 -18.80 -26.19
CA ALA A 473 -1.72 -17.85 -26.07
C ALA A 473 -3.06 -18.57 -26.35
N PRO A 474 -4.16 -18.23 -25.65
CA PRO A 474 -5.48 -18.77 -25.97
C PRO A 474 -6.04 -18.12 -27.25
N TRP A 475 -6.84 -18.86 -28.00
CA TRP A 475 -7.55 -18.33 -29.15
C TRP A 475 -8.71 -17.42 -28.72
N LEU A 476 -8.82 -16.25 -29.34
CA LEU A 476 -9.88 -15.27 -29.11
C LEU A 476 -10.92 -15.36 -30.22
N LYS A 477 -12.20 -15.51 -29.86
CA LYS A 477 -13.34 -15.51 -30.78
C LYS A 477 -14.01 -14.13 -30.84
N TYR A 478 -14.36 -13.73 -32.05
CA TYR A 478 -15.00 -12.48 -32.44
C TYR A 478 -16.21 -12.77 -33.35
N HIS A 479 -17.04 -11.76 -33.60
CA HIS A 479 -18.31 -11.95 -34.32
C HIS A 479 -18.12 -12.35 -35.79
N ASP A 480 -18.92 -13.29 -36.29
CA ASP A 480 -18.74 -13.91 -37.61
C ASP A 480 -19.00 -12.98 -38.81
N THR A 481 -19.50 -11.76 -38.58
CA THR A 481 -19.59 -10.68 -39.59
C THR A 481 -18.41 -9.69 -39.55
N GLY A 482 -17.38 -9.98 -38.76
CA GLY A 482 -16.04 -9.43 -38.95
C GLY A 482 -15.31 -10.12 -40.11
N LYS A 483 -14.29 -9.45 -40.68
CA LYS A 483 -13.39 -10.08 -41.66
C LYS A 483 -12.49 -11.13 -40.99
N GLU A 484 -12.15 -10.88 -39.72
CA GLU A 484 -11.30 -11.72 -38.90
C GLU A 484 -12.12 -12.18 -37.68
N LYS A 485 -12.39 -13.49 -37.62
CA LYS A 485 -13.37 -14.10 -36.71
C LYS A 485 -12.73 -14.76 -35.49
N GLU A 486 -11.52 -15.28 -35.66
CA GLU A 486 -10.68 -15.85 -34.62
C GLU A 486 -9.29 -15.23 -34.69
N TYR A 487 -8.62 -15.10 -33.54
CA TYR A 487 -7.29 -14.52 -33.46
C TYR A 487 -6.43 -15.22 -32.40
N LEU A 488 -5.15 -15.43 -32.71
CA LEU A 488 -4.15 -15.94 -31.78
C LEU A 488 -3.20 -14.80 -31.35
N PRO A 489 -3.31 -14.27 -30.12
CA PRO A 489 -2.49 -13.15 -29.64
C PRO A 489 -0.99 -13.40 -29.74
N GLN A 490 -0.25 -12.40 -30.25
CA GLN A 490 1.20 -12.48 -30.41
C GLN A 490 1.88 -11.62 -29.34
N VAL A 491 2.78 -12.23 -28.56
CA VAL A 491 3.49 -11.57 -27.45
C VAL A 491 2.53 -10.86 -26.46
N GLY A 492 1.34 -11.42 -26.26
CA GLY A 492 0.29 -10.85 -25.41
C GLY A 492 -0.43 -9.62 -25.97
N GLN A 493 -0.26 -9.30 -27.26
CA GLN A 493 -0.86 -8.12 -27.90
C GLN A 493 -1.78 -8.48 -29.07
N TRP A 494 -2.83 -7.68 -29.25
CA TRP A 494 -3.77 -7.74 -30.37
C TRP A 494 -4.50 -6.39 -30.52
N ASN A 495 -5.29 -6.22 -31.59
CA ASN A 495 -6.11 -5.04 -31.84
C ASN A 495 -7.45 -5.41 -32.48
N MET A 496 -8.35 -4.43 -32.61
CA MET A 496 -9.70 -4.59 -33.21
C MET A 496 -9.74 -4.43 -34.74
N THR A 497 -8.61 -4.22 -35.42
CA THR A 497 -8.60 -4.11 -36.89
C THR A 497 -9.17 -5.40 -37.50
N ASN A 498 -10.04 -5.26 -38.50
CA ASN A 498 -10.79 -6.34 -39.18
C ASN A 498 -11.78 -7.16 -38.32
N LYS A 499 -11.88 -6.92 -37.02
CA LYS A 499 -12.69 -7.69 -36.06
C LYS A 499 -13.95 -6.91 -35.64
N LYS A 500 -14.97 -7.63 -35.16
CA LYS A 500 -16.16 -7.06 -34.52
C LYS A 500 -16.41 -7.72 -33.17
N VAL A 501 -16.87 -6.94 -32.19
CA VAL A 501 -17.13 -7.42 -30.82
C VAL A 501 -18.12 -8.59 -30.84
N ILE A 502 -17.82 -9.65 -30.09
CA ILE A 502 -18.59 -10.92 -30.14
C ILE A 502 -20.09 -10.72 -29.83
N ASN A 503 -20.43 -9.78 -28.95
CA ASN A 503 -21.79 -9.27 -28.79
C ASN A 503 -21.76 -7.75 -28.66
N GLY A 504 -22.28 -7.05 -29.67
CA GLY A 504 -22.49 -5.60 -29.62
C GLY A 504 -23.69 -5.24 -28.75
N SER A 505 -23.55 -4.20 -27.93
CA SER A 505 -24.67 -3.54 -27.25
C SER A 505 -25.39 -2.57 -28.19
N THR A 506 -26.69 -2.36 -27.95
CA THR A 506 -27.47 -1.27 -28.55
C THR A 506 -27.43 -0.01 -27.67
N VAL A 507 -27.26 1.16 -28.28
CA VAL A 507 -27.33 2.48 -27.62
C VAL A 507 -28.25 3.40 -28.42
N ASN A 508 -29.50 3.53 -27.96
CA ASN A 508 -30.54 4.35 -28.54
C ASN A 508 -30.53 5.79 -28.01
N TYR A 509 -30.29 5.97 -26.71
CA TYR A 509 -30.57 7.22 -26.00
C TYR A 509 -29.32 7.70 -25.25
N TRP A 510 -28.52 8.54 -25.91
CA TRP A 510 -27.30 9.10 -25.34
C TRP A 510 -27.27 10.64 -25.36
N ALA A 511 -26.43 11.24 -24.52
CA ALA A 511 -26.22 12.69 -24.45
C ALA A 511 -24.74 13.03 -24.23
N CYS A 512 -24.37 14.29 -24.47
CA CYS A 512 -23.01 14.80 -24.25
C CYS A 512 -23.00 16.04 -23.36
N ILE A 513 -22.09 16.08 -22.38
CA ILE A 513 -21.73 17.30 -21.63
C ILE A 513 -20.27 17.67 -21.91
N ASN A 514 -20.01 18.92 -22.26
CA ASN A 514 -18.67 19.50 -22.31
C ASN A 514 -18.40 20.35 -21.06
N PHE A 515 -17.42 19.94 -20.24
CA PHE A 515 -16.96 20.70 -19.07
C PHE A 515 -15.74 21.59 -19.36
N SER A 516 -15.23 21.63 -20.60
CA SER A 516 -14.06 22.41 -20.98
C SER A 516 -14.40 23.53 -21.96
N ARG A 517 -14.36 24.78 -21.46
CA ARG A 517 -14.57 26.01 -22.26
C ARG A 517 -13.49 26.26 -23.33
N SER A 518 -12.45 25.43 -23.40
CA SER A 518 -11.43 25.49 -24.46
C SER A 518 -11.84 24.74 -25.74
N VAL A 519 -12.83 23.84 -25.67
CA VAL A 519 -13.31 23.06 -26.82
C VAL A 519 -14.61 23.68 -27.34
N GLN A 520 -14.64 23.98 -28.64
CA GLN A 520 -15.86 24.46 -29.32
C GLN A 520 -16.84 23.30 -29.56
N GLU A 521 -18.15 23.60 -29.59
CA GLU A 521 -19.21 22.60 -29.78
C GLU A 521 -19.05 21.82 -31.10
N SER A 522 -18.61 22.48 -32.17
CA SER A 522 -18.25 21.85 -33.45
C SER A 522 -17.18 20.76 -33.31
N THR A 523 -16.17 20.99 -32.47
CA THR A 523 -15.10 20.02 -32.20
C THR A 523 -15.59 18.84 -31.35
N VAL A 524 -16.46 19.11 -30.36
CA VAL A 524 -17.08 18.04 -29.55
C VAL A 524 -18.01 17.19 -30.43
N SER A 525 -18.81 17.82 -31.29
CA SER A 525 -19.68 17.16 -32.26
C SER A 525 -18.89 16.26 -33.23
N GLY A 526 -17.84 16.79 -33.85
CA GLY A 526 -16.95 16.01 -34.72
C GLY A 526 -16.28 14.82 -34.03
N PHE A 527 -15.87 14.97 -32.76
CA PHE A 527 -15.35 13.87 -31.95
C PHE A 527 -16.41 12.81 -31.63
N CYS A 528 -17.60 13.22 -31.19
CA CYS A 528 -18.68 12.31 -30.85
C CYS A 528 -19.14 11.51 -32.08
N HIS A 529 -19.31 12.15 -33.25
CA HIS A 529 -19.65 11.43 -34.48
C HIS A 529 -18.61 10.37 -34.86
N GLN A 530 -17.31 10.68 -34.75
CA GLN A 530 -16.25 9.70 -35.01
C GLN A 530 -16.25 8.56 -33.98
N LEU A 531 -16.55 8.83 -32.71
CA LEU A 531 -16.69 7.81 -31.68
C LEU A 531 -17.91 6.90 -31.91
N VAL A 532 -19.07 7.47 -32.23
CA VAL A 532 -20.29 6.72 -32.58
C VAL A 532 -20.07 5.86 -33.83
N GLN A 533 -19.39 6.39 -34.85
CA GLN A 533 -19.03 5.62 -36.03
C GLN A 533 -18.03 4.49 -35.70
N MET A 534 -17.08 4.72 -34.79
CA MET A 534 -16.19 3.65 -34.31
C MET A 534 -16.94 2.56 -33.55
N CYS A 535 -17.94 2.92 -32.73
CA CYS A 535 -18.84 1.94 -32.09
C CYS A 535 -19.57 1.07 -33.14
N LYS A 536 -20.15 1.69 -34.18
CA LYS A 536 -20.81 0.99 -35.30
C LYS A 536 -19.86 0.05 -36.04
N VAL A 537 -18.67 0.53 -36.42
CA VAL A 537 -17.64 -0.28 -37.08
C VAL A 537 -17.16 -1.43 -36.18
N SER A 538 -17.08 -1.20 -34.87
CA SER A 538 -16.75 -2.24 -33.88
C SER A 538 -17.82 -3.32 -33.76
N GLY A 539 -19.05 -3.09 -34.24
CA GLY A 539 -20.16 -4.05 -34.20
C GLY A 539 -21.27 -3.73 -33.18
N MET A 540 -21.30 -2.52 -32.61
CA MET A 540 -22.40 -2.04 -31.77
C MET A 540 -23.52 -1.40 -32.60
N GLU A 541 -24.75 -1.45 -32.12
CA GLU A 541 -25.83 -0.59 -32.62
C GLU A 541 -25.81 0.73 -31.84
N PHE A 542 -25.86 1.87 -32.52
CA PHE A 542 -25.68 3.18 -31.87
C PHE A 542 -26.38 4.28 -32.66
N ASN A 543 -27.27 5.05 -32.02
CA ASN A 543 -27.96 6.17 -32.67
C ASN A 543 -26.99 7.31 -32.99
N HIS A 544 -27.08 7.86 -34.20
CA HIS A 544 -26.11 8.85 -34.69
C HIS A 544 -26.16 10.16 -33.89
N GLU A 545 -27.38 10.68 -33.67
CA GLU A 545 -27.62 11.92 -32.95
C GLU A 545 -27.76 11.69 -31.44
N PRO A 546 -27.32 12.62 -30.58
CA PRO A 546 -27.67 12.64 -29.18
C PRO A 546 -29.15 13.03 -28.99
N VAL A 547 -29.74 12.62 -27.88
CA VAL A 547 -31.14 12.92 -27.51
C VAL A 547 -31.37 14.43 -27.43
N ILE A 548 -30.41 15.18 -26.89
CA ILE A 548 -30.46 16.65 -26.75
C ILE A 548 -29.19 17.30 -27.33
N PRO A 549 -29.22 18.61 -27.70
CA PRO A 549 -28.03 19.37 -28.08
C PRO A 549 -26.93 19.33 -27.01
N MET A 550 -25.67 19.56 -27.41
CA MET A 550 -24.52 19.29 -26.54
C MET A 550 -24.40 20.34 -25.43
N HIS A 551 -24.60 19.91 -24.18
CA HIS A 551 -24.65 20.84 -23.06
C HIS A 551 -23.24 21.26 -22.63
N SER A 552 -22.94 22.57 -22.67
CA SER A 552 -21.67 23.11 -22.18
C SER A 552 -21.82 23.67 -20.77
N ALA A 553 -20.94 23.23 -19.85
CA ALA A 553 -20.97 23.56 -18.43
C ALA A 553 -19.58 23.94 -17.90
N ARG A 554 -19.53 24.48 -16.67
CA ARG A 554 -18.27 24.67 -15.93
C ARG A 554 -18.03 23.49 -14.97
N PRO A 555 -16.78 23.12 -14.66
CA PRO A 555 -16.48 22.03 -13.71
C PRO A 555 -17.20 22.14 -12.36
N ASP A 556 -17.26 23.35 -11.79
CA ASP A 556 -17.94 23.66 -10.53
C ASP A 556 -19.46 23.43 -10.57
N GLN A 557 -20.06 23.34 -11.76
CA GLN A 557 -21.50 23.15 -11.96
C GLN A 557 -21.90 21.69 -12.24
N VAL A 558 -21.00 20.71 -12.07
CA VAL A 558 -21.23 19.28 -12.40
C VAL A 558 -22.57 18.73 -11.93
N LYS A 559 -22.96 18.97 -10.66
CA LYS A 559 -24.24 18.49 -10.10
C LYS A 559 -25.47 19.14 -10.74
N LYS A 560 -25.36 20.40 -11.20
CA LYS A 560 -26.42 21.13 -11.90
C LYS A 560 -26.52 20.69 -13.36
N ALA A 561 -25.39 20.55 -14.04
CA ALA A 561 -25.30 20.10 -15.43
C ALA A 561 -25.85 18.68 -15.62
N LEU A 562 -25.44 17.74 -14.75
CA LEU A 562 -25.93 16.36 -14.79
C LEU A 562 -27.46 16.28 -14.61
N LYS A 563 -28.00 16.96 -13.59
CA LYS A 563 -29.45 17.00 -13.37
C LYS A 563 -30.21 17.65 -14.53
N HIS A 564 -29.70 18.76 -15.06
CA HIS A 564 -30.31 19.43 -16.21
C HIS A 564 -30.37 18.53 -17.45
N VAL A 565 -29.26 17.87 -17.81
CA VAL A 565 -29.21 16.95 -18.96
C VAL A 565 -30.09 15.73 -18.74
N TYR A 566 -30.10 15.15 -17.54
CA TYR A 566 -30.95 14.00 -17.22
C TYR A 566 -32.44 14.34 -17.36
N SER A 567 -32.89 15.46 -16.77
CA SER A 567 -34.29 15.90 -16.90
C SER A 567 -34.65 16.35 -18.32
N ALA A 568 -33.76 17.03 -19.05
CA ALA A 568 -34.00 17.43 -20.43
C ALA A 568 -34.12 16.22 -21.37
N ALA A 569 -33.30 15.19 -21.16
CA ALA A 569 -33.42 13.92 -21.88
C ALA A 569 -34.74 13.22 -21.53
N ALA A 570 -35.04 13.00 -20.24
CA ALA A 570 -36.26 12.32 -19.80
C ALA A 570 -37.55 12.98 -20.34
N ASN A 571 -37.61 14.32 -20.35
CA ASN A 571 -38.72 15.09 -20.92
C ASN A 571 -38.89 14.83 -22.43
N LYS A 572 -37.79 14.81 -23.20
CA LYS A 572 -37.82 14.56 -24.65
C LYS A 572 -38.03 13.08 -25.00
N LEU A 573 -37.69 12.17 -24.09
CA LEU A 573 -37.81 10.71 -24.25
C LEU A 573 -39.19 10.15 -23.88
N GLY A 574 -40.12 10.98 -23.39
CA GLY A 574 -41.50 10.57 -23.10
C GLY A 574 -41.61 9.46 -22.05
N GLY A 575 -40.69 9.44 -21.07
CA GLY A 575 -40.65 8.42 -20.02
C GLY A 575 -39.68 7.25 -20.26
N LYS A 576 -38.95 7.22 -21.38
CA LYS A 576 -37.77 6.34 -21.53
C LYS A 576 -36.55 6.96 -20.84
N GLU A 577 -35.67 6.12 -20.31
CA GLU A 577 -34.47 6.56 -19.58
C GLU A 577 -33.31 6.91 -20.54
N LEU A 578 -32.38 7.76 -20.06
CA LEU A 578 -31.14 8.07 -20.76
C LEU A 578 -30.13 6.95 -20.50
N GLU A 579 -29.72 6.24 -21.55
CA GLU A 579 -28.88 5.04 -21.45
C GLU A 579 -27.40 5.38 -21.25
N LEU A 580 -26.88 6.44 -21.88
CA LEU A 580 -25.45 6.77 -21.87
C LEU A 580 -25.14 8.28 -21.86
N LEU A 581 -24.22 8.69 -20.98
CA LEU A 581 -23.63 10.03 -20.97
C LEU A 581 -22.16 10.01 -21.43
N ILE A 582 -21.85 10.77 -22.48
CA ILE A 582 -20.47 11.12 -22.84
C ILE A 582 -20.11 12.44 -22.13
N ALA A 583 -18.94 12.49 -21.48
CA ALA A 583 -18.50 13.67 -20.73
C ALA A 583 -17.10 14.11 -21.15
N ILE A 584 -16.95 15.30 -21.74
CA ILE A 584 -15.66 15.88 -22.09
C ILE A 584 -15.11 16.65 -20.89
N LEU A 585 -13.95 16.23 -20.38
CA LEU A 585 -13.30 16.81 -19.20
C LEU A 585 -11.98 17.49 -19.58
N PRO A 586 -11.61 18.61 -18.93
CA PRO A 586 -10.26 19.17 -19.07
C PRO A 586 -9.19 18.19 -18.58
N ASP A 587 -7.99 18.27 -19.17
CA ASP A 587 -6.87 17.38 -18.83
C ASP A 587 -6.42 17.48 -17.36
N ASN A 588 -6.52 18.67 -16.76
CA ASN A 588 -6.53 18.84 -15.30
C ASN A 588 -7.98 19.09 -14.86
N ASN A 589 -8.58 18.11 -14.18
CA ASN A 589 -10.00 18.12 -13.80
C ASN A 589 -10.26 18.12 -12.28
N GLY A 590 -9.25 17.94 -11.42
CA GLY A 590 -9.42 17.98 -9.97
C GLY A 590 -10.48 16.99 -9.47
N SER A 591 -11.46 17.47 -8.68
CA SER A 591 -12.55 16.61 -8.19
C SER A 591 -13.59 16.24 -9.25
N LEU A 592 -13.67 16.96 -10.39
CA LEU A 592 -14.75 16.83 -11.38
C LEU A 592 -14.98 15.39 -11.84
N TYR A 593 -13.92 14.61 -12.08
CA TYR A 593 -14.06 13.21 -12.47
C TYR A 593 -14.75 12.38 -11.38
N GLY A 594 -14.33 12.54 -10.12
CA GLY A 594 -14.90 11.83 -8.97
C GLY A 594 -16.33 12.29 -8.63
N ASP A 595 -16.59 13.60 -8.69
CA ASP A 595 -17.93 14.16 -8.47
C ASP A 595 -18.91 13.70 -9.55
N LEU A 596 -18.50 13.69 -10.82
CA LEU A 596 -19.29 13.17 -11.93
C LEU A 596 -19.55 11.67 -11.76
N LYS A 597 -18.49 10.88 -11.53
CA LYS A 597 -18.58 9.43 -11.32
C LYS A 597 -19.54 9.09 -10.18
N ARG A 598 -19.40 9.73 -9.01
CA ARG A 598 -20.32 9.53 -7.88
C ARG A 598 -21.75 9.84 -8.29
N ILE A 599 -22.05 11.04 -8.78
CA ILE A 599 -23.43 11.45 -9.08
C ILE A 599 -24.07 10.56 -10.17
N CYS A 600 -23.32 10.18 -11.21
CA CYS A 600 -23.80 9.24 -12.22
C CYS A 600 -24.07 7.86 -11.61
N ASP A 601 -23.10 7.29 -10.91
CA ASP A 601 -23.10 5.88 -10.53
C ASP A 601 -23.86 5.61 -9.21
N THR A 602 -24.17 6.65 -8.40
CA THR A 602 -25.00 6.55 -7.17
C THR A 602 -26.33 7.30 -7.22
N ASP A 603 -26.33 8.57 -7.67
CA ASP A 603 -27.52 9.44 -7.53
C ASP A 603 -28.50 9.31 -8.71
N LEU A 604 -28.02 8.83 -9.87
CA LEU A 604 -28.78 8.81 -11.13
C LEU A 604 -28.86 7.43 -11.80
N GLY A 605 -28.00 6.46 -11.45
CA GLY A 605 -27.90 5.16 -12.15
C GLY A 605 -27.41 5.26 -13.60
N LEU A 606 -26.85 6.40 -14.00
CA LEU A 606 -26.57 6.76 -15.39
C LEU A 606 -25.18 6.30 -15.85
N ILE A 607 -25.13 5.40 -16.83
CA ILE A 607 -23.86 4.94 -17.41
C ILE A 607 -23.12 6.12 -18.05
N SER A 608 -21.87 6.32 -17.66
CA SER A 608 -21.08 7.50 -18.07
C SER A 608 -19.69 7.16 -18.59
N GLN A 609 -19.26 7.83 -19.67
CA GLN A 609 -17.96 7.67 -20.33
C GLN A 609 -17.25 9.02 -20.48
N CYS A 610 -16.26 9.25 -19.61
CA CYS A 610 -15.43 10.45 -19.62
C CYS A 610 -14.35 10.39 -20.71
N CYS A 611 -14.09 11.50 -21.40
CA CYS A 611 -12.99 11.68 -22.35
C CYS A 611 -12.21 12.97 -22.03
N LEU A 612 -10.88 12.94 -22.12
CA LEU A 612 -10.02 14.10 -21.84
C LEU A 612 -9.83 14.97 -23.07
N THR A 613 -9.72 16.29 -22.87
CA THR A 613 -9.57 17.29 -23.95
C THR A 613 -8.47 16.99 -24.97
N LYS A 614 -7.28 16.54 -24.55
CA LYS A 614 -6.20 16.15 -25.47
C LYS A 614 -6.61 15.11 -26.52
N ASN A 615 -7.51 14.19 -26.16
CA ASN A 615 -7.99 13.12 -27.04
C ASN A 615 -9.14 13.58 -27.97
N VAL A 616 -9.77 14.72 -27.65
CA VAL A 616 -10.77 15.39 -28.48
C VAL A 616 -10.09 16.30 -29.51
N PHE A 617 -9.04 17.03 -29.11
CA PHE A 617 -8.23 17.82 -30.03
C PHE A 617 -7.35 16.96 -30.96
N LYS A 618 -6.76 15.88 -30.44
CA LYS A 618 -5.94 14.94 -31.22
C LYS A 618 -6.58 13.55 -31.22
N ILE A 619 -7.62 13.42 -32.05
CA ILE A 619 -8.35 12.17 -32.24
C ILE A 619 -7.40 11.10 -32.81
N SER A 620 -7.55 9.86 -32.35
CA SER A 620 -6.80 8.69 -32.84
C SER A 620 -7.73 7.49 -32.93
N ASN A 621 -7.69 6.76 -34.05
CA ASN A 621 -8.51 5.57 -34.26
C ASN A 621 -8.29 4.51 -33.18
N GLN A 622 -7.05 4.37 -32.67
CA GLN A 622 -6.75 3.45 -31.56
C GLN A 622 -7.37 3.92 -30.24
N TYR A 623 -7.44 5.24 -29.99
CA TYR A 623 -8.15 5.77 -28.83
C TYR A 623 -9.66 5.54 -28.95
N LEU A 624 -10.25 5.85 -30.11
CA LEU A 624 -11.69 5.64 -30.34
C LEU A 624 -12.06 4.15 -30.19
N ALA A 625 -11.28 3.23 -30.73
CA ALA A 625 -11.50 1.78 -30.57
C ALA A 625 -11.36 1.34 -29.11
N ASN A 626 -10.38 1.88 -28.37
CA ASN A 626 -10.24 1.60 -26.94
C ASN A 626 -11.40 2.18 -26.11
N VAL A 627 -12.08 3.23 -26.58
CA VAL A 627 -13.29 3.79 -25.93
C VAL A 627 -14.54 3.02 -26.33
N SER A 628 -14.74 2.62 -27.60
CA SER A 628 -15.89 1.81 -28.01
C SER A 628 -15.94 0.48 -27.25
N LEU A 629 -14.80 -0.20 -27.10
CA LEU A 629 -14.66 -1.41 -26.27
C LEU A 629 -15.06 -1.19 -24.79
N LYS A 630 -14.87 0.01 -24.24
CA LYS A 630 -15.28 0.37 -22.87
C LYS A 630 -16.75 0.74 -22.78
N ILE A 631 -17.34 1.30 -23.83
CA ILE A 631 -18.78 1.56 -23.88
C ILE A 631 -19.53 0.23 -24.03
N ASN A 632 -19.14 -0.63 -24.97
CA ASN A 632 -19.78 -1.93 -25.21
C ASN A 632 -19.96 -2.76 -23.93
N VAL A 633 -18.90 -2.90 -23.13
CA VAL A 633 -18.93 -3.65 -21.85
C VAL A 633 -19.82 -2.97 -20.81
N LYS A 634 -19.80 -1.63 -20.71
CA LYS A 634 -20.69 -0.88 -19.79
C LYS A 634 -22.16 -1.05 -20.16
N MET A 635 -22.46 -1.08 -21.46
CA MET A 635 -23.79 -1.30 -22.01
C MET A 635 -24.15 -2.81 -22.08
N GLY A 636 -23.47 -3.67 -21.32
CA GLY A 636 -23.79 -5.09 -21.16
C GLY A 636 -23.34 -6.01 -22.31
N GLY A 637 -22.71 -5.48 -23.35
CA GLY A 637 -22.12 -6.22 -24.47
C GLY A 637 -20.86 -6.99 -24.10
N ARG A 638 -20.35 -7.80 -25.03
CA ARG A 638 -19.13 -8.61 -24.86
C ARG A 638 -18.15 -8.34 -26.00
N ASN A 639 -16.89 -8.10 -25.66
CA ASN A 639 -15.87 -7.73 -26.65
C ASN A 639 -15.29 -8.94 -27.39
N THR A 640 -14.96 -10.01 -26.66
CA THR A 640 -14.45 -11.29 -27.18
C THR A 640 -14.71 -12.38 -26.14
N VAL A 641 -14.74 -13.65 -26.55
CA VAL A 641 -14.72 -14.83 -25.67
C VAL A 641 -13.49 -15.67 -26.01
N LEU A 642 -13.03 -16.52 -25.07
CA LEU A 642 -12.02 -17.52 -25.38
C LEU A 642 -12.67 -18.64 -26.22
N LEU A 643 -12.02 -19.06 -27.31
CA LEU A 643 -12.56 -20.09 -28.21
C LEU A 643 -12.81 -21.40 -27.46
N ASP A 644 -11.85 -21.80 -26.63
CA ASP A 644 -11.91 -23.01 -25.80
C ASP A 644 -13.10 -23.00 -24.81
N ALA A 645 -13.60 -21.83 -24.42
CA ALA A 645 -14.76 -21.74 -23.52
C ALA A 645 -16.06 -22.19 -24.23
N LEU A 646 -16.18 -21.95 -25.53
CA LEU A 646 -17.35 -22.32 -26.34
C LEU A 646 -17.44 -23.85 -26.54
N SER A 647 -16.31 -24.53 -26.60
CA SER A 647 -16.23 -26.00 -26.65
C SER A 647 -16.10 -26.65 -25.26
N SER A 648 -16.32 -25.89 -24.18
CA SER A 648 -16.12 -26.30 -22.77
C SER A 648 -14.73 -26.90 -22.45
N GLY A 649 -13.71 -26.52 -23.22
CA GLY A 649 -12.35 -27.07 -23.15
C GLY A 649 -11.44 -26.47 -22.06
N ILE A 650 -11.85 -25.40 -21.37
CA ILE A 650 -11.02 -24.78 -20.33
C ILE A 650 -11.05 -25.63 -19.04
N PRO A 651 -9.94 -26.27 -18.63
CA PRO A 651 -9.94 -27.16 -17.47
C PRO A 651 -10.23 -26.42 -16.17
N LEU A 652 -11.01 -27.05 -15.29
CA LEU A 652 -11.44 -26.51 -14.00
C LEU A 652 -12.31 -25.23 -14.07
N VAL A 653 -12.76 -24.82 -15.25
CA VAL A 653 -13.64 -23.65 -15.45
C VAL A 653 -14.91 -24.05 -16.19
N SER A 654 -14.79 -24.69 -17.35
CA SER A 654 -15.93 -24.97 -18.23
C SER A 654 -16.49 -26.40 -18.12
N ASP A 655 -15.85 -27.27 -17.33
CA ASP A 655 -16.25 -28.68 -17.13
C ASP A 655 -17.49 -28.84 -16.23
N ILE A 656 -17.65 -27.97 -15.23
CA ILE A 656 -18.84 -27.85 -14.37
C ILE A 656 -19.11 -26.37 -14.06
N PRO A 657 -20.35 -25.97 -13.71
CA PRO A 657 -20.69 -24.61 -13.30
C PRO A 657 -19.71 -24.03 -12.27
N THR A 658 -18.84 -23.15 -12.74
CA THR A 658 -17.75 -22.56 -11.96
C THR A 658 -17.96 -21.05 -11.90
N ILE A 659 -17.85 -20.48 -10.70
CA ILE A 659 -17.82 -19.03 -10.50
C ILE A 659 -16.39 -18.61 -10.14
N ILE A 660 -15.90 -17.55 -10.78
CA ILE A 660 -14.57 -16.98 -10.52
C ILE A 660 -14.74 -15.62 -9.85
N PHE A 661 -14.19 -15.51 -8.64
CA PHE A 661 -14.10 -14.27 -7.87
C PHE A 661 -12.73 -13.60 -8.02
N GLY A 662 -12.72 -12.27 -7.92
CA GLY A 662 -11.52 -11.46 -7.69
C GLY A 662 -11.76 -10.52 -6.51
N ALA A 663 -10.77 -10.33 -5.64
CA ALA A 663 -10.90 -9.53 -4.42
C ALA A 663 -9.62 -8.73 -4.12
N ASP A 664 -9.80 -7.46 -3.75
CA ASP A 664 -8.73 -6.50 -3.42
C ASP A 664 -9.14 -5.57 -2.25
N VAL A 665 -8.17 -4.96 -1.58
CA VAL A 665 -8.37 -3.92 -0.57
C VAL A 665 -7.44 -2.73 -0.82
N THR A 666 -8.02 -1.60 -1.19
CA THR A 666 -7.30 -0.34 -1.34
C THR A 666 -7.24 0.42 0.00
N HIS A 667 -6.03 0.77 0.45
CA HIS A 667 -5.78 1.62 1.62
C HIS A 667 -5.62 3.12 1.23
N PRO A 668 -5.88 4.06 2.16
CA PRO A 668 -5.60 5.48 1.94
C PRO A 668 -4.09 5.81 1.97
N GLU A 669 -3.74 6.99 1.44
CA GLU A 669 -2.36 7.49 1.31
C GLU A 669 -1.55 7.47 2.62
N THR A 670 -0.22 7.50 2.52
CA THR A 670 0.66 7.49 3.70
C THR A 670 0.60 8.83 4.44
N GLY A 671 0.15 8.81 5.70
CA GLY A 671 -0.08 10.01 6.50
C GLY A 671 -1.50 10.56 6.44
N ASP A 672 -2.41 9.83 5.79
CA ASP A 672 -3.82 9.78 6.19
C ASP A 672 -3.97 8.76 7.32
N ASP A 673 -4.65 9.15 8.40
CA ASP A 673 -4.85 8.35 9.62
C ASP A 673 -6.34 8.09 9.92
N SER A 674 -7.28 8.48 9.03
CA SER A 674 -8.73 8.47 9.32
C SER A 674 -9.63 7.98 8.18
N CYS A 675 -9.21 8.04 6.92
CA CYS A 675 -10.00 7.47 5.82
C CYS A 675 -10.12 5.94 5.93
N PRO A 676 -11.28 5.35 5.56
CA PRO A 676 -11.47 3.91 5.57
C PRO A 676 -10.60 3.21 4.51
N SER A 677 -10.40 1.91 4.68
CA SER A 677 -9.95 1.05 3.58
C SER A 677 -11.17 0.65 2.74
N ILE A 678 -11.03 0.53 1.43
CA ILE A 678 -12.12 0.08 0.54
C ILE A 678 -11.83 -1.34 0.08
N ALA A 679 -12.66 -2.28 0.49
CA ALA A 679 -12.66 -3.64 -0.05
C ALA A 679 -13.54 -3.71 -1.30
N ALA A 680 -13.05 -4.38 -2.34
CA ALA A 680 -13.77 -4.63 -3.57
C ALA A 680 -13.76 -6.12 -3.89
N VAL A 681 -14.92 -6.70 -4.18
CA VAL A 681 -15.07 -8.11 -4.59
C VAL A 681 -15.93 -8.18 -5.84
N VAL A 682 -15.39 -8.81 -6.88
CA VAL A 682 -16.07 -9.10 -8.15
C VAL A 682 -16.31 -10.59 -8.31
N ALA A 683 -17.35 -10.97 -9.05
CA ALA A 683 -17.56 -12.35 -9.47
C ALA A 683 -18.11 -12.43 -10.90
N SER A 684 -17.68 -13.45 -11.64
CA SER A 684 -18.20 -13.78 -12.97
C SER A 684 -19.71 -13.98 -12.96
N GLN A 685 -20.41 -13.64 -14.06
CA GLN A 685 -21.86 -13.70 -14.19
C GLN A 685 -22.35 -14.53 -15.39
N ASP A 686 -21.44 -14.98 -16.27
CA ASP A 686 -21.69 -15.91 -17.37
C ASP A 686 -20.79 -17.16 -17.26
N TRP A 687 -21.30 -18.29 -17.71
CA TRP A 687 -20.62 -19.59 -17.73
C TRP A 687 -21.16 -20.40 -18.93
N PRO A 688 -20.33 -21.11 -19.72
CA PRO A 688 -18.90 -21.40 -19.51
C PRO A 688 -17.92 -20.29 -19.94
N GLU A 689 -18.41 -19.15 -20.44
CA GLU A 689 -17.59 -18.14 -21.15
C GLU A 689 -16.81 -17.17 -20.25
N VAL A 690 -17.29 -16.88 -19.02
CA VAL A 690 -16.62 -16.11 -17.97
C VAL A 690 -16.06 -14.74 -18.44
N THR A 691 -16.93 -13.91 -19.02
CA THR A 691 -16.56 -12.58 -19.57
C THR A 691 -17.26 -11.39 -18.91
N LYS A 692 -18.42 -11.62 -18.27
CA LYS A 692 -19.19 -10.60 -17.54
C LYS A 692 -18.92 -10.74 -16.06
N TYR A 693 -18.73 -9.62 -15.36
CA TYR A 693 -18.48 -9.57 -13.93
C TYR A 693 -19.40 -8.55 -13.26
N ALA A 694 -19.96 -8.91 -12.10
CA ALA A 694 -20.58 -7.98 -11.17
C ALA A 694 -19.61 -7.68 -10.04
N GLY A 695 -19.69 -6.49 -9.44
CA GLY A 695 -18.80 -6.04 -8.38
C GLY A 695 -19.54 -5.41 -7.21
N LEU A 696 -19.05 -5.65 -6.01
CA LEU A 696 -19.51 -5.05 -4.76
C LEU A 696 -18.32 -4.38 -4.07
N VAL A 697 -18.58 -3.25 -3.40
CA VAL A 697 -17.58 -2.50 -2.63
C VAL A 697 -18.10 -2.20 -1.24
N CYS A 698 -17.22 -2.18 -0.25
CA CYS A 698 -17.56 -1.79 1.11
C CYS A 698 -16.40 -1.04 1.78
N ALA A 699 -16.73 -0.06 2.61
CA ALA A 699 -15.76 0.63 3.44
C ALA A 699 -15.54 -0.15 4.74
N GLN A 700 -14.29 -0.41 5.08
CA GLN A 700 -13.87 -1.07 6.32
C GLN A 700 -12.82 -0.23 7.07
N ALA A 701 -12.43 -0.68 8.26
CA ALA A 701 -11.58 0.10 9.15
C ALA A 701 -10.24 0.57 8.52
N HIS A 702 -9.66 1.62 9.09
CA HIS A 702 -8.43 2.22 8.59
C HIS A 702 -7.27 1.21 8.57
N ARG A 703 -6.68 0.98 7.38
CA ARG A 703 -5.61 -0.01 7.11
C ARG A 703 -5.94 -1.45 7.54
N GLN A 704 -7.23 -1.79 7.54
CA GLN A 704 -7.72 -3.15 7.70
C GLN A 704 -7.58 -3.91 6.38
N GLU A 705 -6.79 -4.99 6.37
CA GLU A 705 -6.57 -5.83 5.18
C GLU A 705 -7.59 -6.96 5.03
N LEU A 706 -7.97 -7.66 6.11
CA LEU A 706 -8.96 -8.75 6.01
C LEU A 706 -10.32 -8.18 5.60
N ILE A 707 -10.94 -8.72 4.54
CA ILE A 707 -12.23 -8.24 4.04
C ILE A 707 -13.34 -8.63 5.02
N GLN A 708 -13.82 -7.66 5.80
CA GLN A 708 -14.77 -7.90 6.89
C GLN A 708 -16.17 -8.27 6.37
N ASP A 709 -16.55 -7.82 5.17
CA ASP A 709 -17.91 -7.94 4.64
C ASP A 709 -18.11 -9.10 3.64
N LEU A 710 -17.21 -10.10 3.61
CA LEU A 710 -17.41 -11.31 2.80
C LEU A 710 -18.64 -12.11 3.27
N PHE A 711 -18.81 -12.19 4.60
CA PHE A 711 -19.93 -12.79 5.29
C PHE A 711 -20.25 -11.99 6.55
N LYS A 712 -21.51 -11.61 6.72
CA LYS A 712 -22.02 -10.90 7.90
C LYS A 712 -23.34 -11.50 8.38
N THR A 713 -23.58 -11.38 9.68
CA THR A 713 -24.86 -11.74 10.32
C THR A 713 -25.33 -10.60 11.19
N TRP A 714 -26.59 -10.21 11.05
CA TRP A 714 -27.23 -9.23 11.93
C TRP A 714 -28.59 -9.74 12.40
N LYS A 715 -29.09 -9.19 13.50
CA LYS A 715 -30.48 -9.41 13.92
C LYS A 715 -31.36 -8.39 13.20
N ASP A 716 -32.29 -8.88 12.40
CA ASP A 716 -33.41 -8.12 11.89
C ASP A 716 -34.45 -7.96 13.01
N PRO A 717 -34.89 -6.73 13.35
CA PRO A 717 -35.90 -6.49 14.39
C PRO A 717 -37.24 -7.20 14.18
N GLN A 718 -37.55 -7.64 12.96
CA GLN A 718 -38.80 -8.34 12.60
C GLN A 718 -38.55 -9.77 12.07
N GLY A 719 -37.33 -10.09 11.61
CA GLY A 719 -37.01 -11.32 10.89
C GLY A 719 -36.05 -12.32 11.56
N GLY A 720 -35.52 -12.04 12.74
CA GLY A 720 -34.56 -12.94 13.42
C GLY A 720 -33.11 -12.74 12.92
N THR A 721 -32.30 -13.80 12.84
CA THR A 721 -30.88 -13.65 12.41
C THR A 721 -30.77 -13.77 10.88
N VAL A 722 -30.45 -12.66 10.21
CA VAL A 722 -30.27 -12.59 8.76
C VAL A 722 -28.79 -12.71 8.41
N THR A 723 -28.49 -13.48 7.35
CA THR A 723 -27.14 -13.65 6.81
C THR A 723 -26.97 -12.89 5.50
N GLY A 724 -25.79 -12.29 5.31
CA GLY A 724 -25.45 -11.47 4.15
C GLY A 724 -23.94 -11.41 3.92
N GLY A 725 -23.51 -10.45 3.12
CA GLY A 725 -22.10 -10.25 2.74
C GLY A 725 -21.86 -10.47 1.25
N MET A 726 -20.73 -9.97 0.74
CA MET A 726 -20.46 -9.87 -0.69
C MET A 726 -20.56 -11.22 -1.42
N ILE A 727 -20.08 -12.30 -0.79
CA ILE A 727 -20.10 -13.64 -1.38
C ILE A 727 -21.53 -14.14 -1.60
N ARG A 728 -22.45 -13.87 -0.65
CA ARG A 728 -23.85 -14.30 -0.74
C ARG A 728 -24.55 -13.63 -1.92
N GLU A 729 -24.43 -12.31 -2.03
CA GLU A 729 -25.13 -11.55 -3.07
C GLU A 729 -24.56 -11.86 -4.47
N LEU A 730 -23.25 -12.04 -4.60
CA LEU A 730 -22.62 -12.43 -5.87
C LEU A 730 -22.98 -13.87 -6.31
N LEU A 731 -23.12 -14.82 -5.37
CA LEU A 731 -23.62 -16.17 -5.66
C LEU A 731 -25.10 -16.17 -6.09
N LEU A 732 -25.93 -15.31 -5.49
CA LEU A 732 -27.32 -15.14 -5.90
C LEU A 732 -27.41 -14.47 -7.28
N SER A 733 -26.58 -13.47 -7.56
CA SER A 733 -26.48 -12.80 -8.86
C SER A 733 -26.06 -13.78 -9.97
N PHE A 734 -25.02 -14.60 -9.75
CA PHE A 734 -24.62 -15.64 -10.70
C PHE A 734 -25.74 -16.65 -10.97
N LYS A 735 -26.49 -17.07 -9.94
CA LYS A 735 -27.64 -17.96 -10.11
C LYS A 735 -28.76 -17.31 -10.92
N ALA A 736 -29.01 -16.01 -10.73
CA ALA A 736 -30.00 -15.26 -11.52
C ALA A 736 -29.57 -15.08 -12.98
N ALA A 737 -28.28 -14.81 -13.23
CA ALA A 737 -27.74 -14.57 -14.56
C ALA A 737 -27.55 -15.85 -15.40
N THR A 738 -27.15 -16.97 -14.78
CA THR A 738 -26.86 -18.24 -15.49
C THR A 738 -27.96 -19.30 -15.37
N GLY A 739 -28.90 -19.14 -14.44
CA GLY A 739 -29.84 -20.19 -14.03
C GLY A 739 -29.20 -21.38 -13.30
N LYS A 740 -27.87 -21.41 -13.11
CA LYS A 740 -27.13 -22.52 -12.46
C LYS A 740 -26.71 -22.14 -11.04
N LYS A 741 -26.67 -23.13 -10.14
CA LYS A 741 -25.88 -23.03 -8.90
C LYS A 741 -24.41 -23.34 -9.23
N PRO A 742 -23.43 -22.57 -8.76
CA PRO A 742 -22.02 -22.92 -8.94
C PRO A 742 -21.67 -24.14 -8.09
N LEU A 743 -20.89 -25.06 -8.67
CA LEU A 743 -20.38 -26.28 -8.05
C LEU A 743 -18.87 -26.18 -7.73
N ARG A 744 -18.18 -25.22 -8.34
CA ARG A 744 -16.78 -24.85 -8.05
C ARG A 744 -16.65 -23.35 -7.82
N ILE A 745 -15.76 -22.98 -6.89
CA ILE A 745 -15.39 -21.58 -6.60
C ILE A 745 -13.88 -21.41 -6.79
N ILE A 746 -13.49 -20.53 -7.70
CA ILE A 746 -12.11 -20.03 -7.83
C ILE A 746 -12.10 -18.60 -7.25
N PHE A 747 -11.13 -18.29 -6.40
CA PHE A 747 -11.05 -17.01 -5.69
C PHE A 747 -9.64 -16.44 -5.80
N TYR A 748 -9.48 -15.41 -6.63
CA TYR A 748 -8.25 -14.62 -6.70
C TYR A 748 -8.28 -13.52 -5.65
N ARG A 749 -7.26 -13.47 -4.79
CA ARG A 749 -7.10 -12.45 -3.74
C ARG A 749 -5.79 -11.73 -3.95
N ASP A 750 -5.87 -10.45 -4.27
CA ASP A 750 -4.69 -9.59 -4.50
C ASP A 750 -4.25 -8.86 -3.23
N GLY A 751 -3.08 -8.23 -3.26
CA GLY A 751 -2.57 -7.31 -2.23
C GLY A 751 -2.03 -7.94 -0.94
N VAL A 752 -2.32 -9.21 -0.66
CA VAL A 752 -1.98 -9.85 0.62
C VAL A 752 -0.50 -10.19 0.74
N SER A 753 0.14 -9.79 1.84
CA SER A 753 1.54 -10.16 2.12
C SER A 753 1.68 -11.57 2.71
N GLU A 754 2.84 -12.21 2.49
CA GLU A 754 3.18 -13.55 2.99
C GLU A 754 2.85 -13.75 4.49
N GLY A 755 3.11 -12.72 5.32
CA GLY A 755 2.88 -12.76 6.77
C GLY A 755 1.39 -12.67 7.19
N GLN A 756 0.49 -12.36 6.26
CA GLN A 756 -0.95 -12.30 6.48
C GLN A 756 -1.69 -13.53 5.93
N PHE A 757 -1.04 -14.38 5.13
CA PHE A 757 -1.67 -15.53 4.46
C PHE A 757 -2.49 -16.42 5.40
N TYR A 758 -1.95 -16.79 6.57
CA TYR A 758 -2.69 -17.60 7.55
C TYR A 758 -3.94 -16.90 8.10
N GLN A 759 -3.89 -15.58 8.30
CA GLN A 759 -5.05 -14.81 8.76
C GLN A 759 -6.12 -14.73 7.68
N VAL A 760 -5.72 -14.42 6.43
CA VAL A 760 -6.64 -14.37 5.29
C VAL A 760 -7.25 -15.75 5.02
N LEU A 761 -6.46 -16.82 5.08
CA LEU A 761 -6.95 -18.19 4.93
C LEU A 761 -7.94 -18.56 6.05
N LEU A 762 -7.66 -18.18 7.30
CA LEU A 762 -8.52 -18.52 8.44
C LEU A 762 -9.85 -17.75 8.44
N TYR A 763 -9.84 -16.46 8.09
CA TYR A 763 -11.05 -15.63 8.10
C TYR A 763 -11.82 -15.63 6.77
N GLU A 764 -11.15 -15.43 5.63
CA GLU A 764 -11.84 -15.24 4.34
C GLU A 764 -12.35 -16.58 3.77
N LEU A 765 -11.61 -17.70 3.92
CA LEU A 765 -12.10 -19.02 3.49
C LEU A 765 -13.25 -19.54 4.38
N ASP A 766 -13.22 -19.26 5.68
CA ASP A 766 -14.31 -19.57 6.60
C ASP A 766 -15.58 -18.77 6.28
N ALA A 767 -15.46 -17.46 6.00
CA ALA A 767 -16.56 -16.63 5.53
C ALA A 767 -17.20 -17.19 4.24
N ILE A 768 -16.39 -17.58 3.25
CA ILE A 768 -16.88 -18.19 2.01
C ILE A 768 -17.57 -19.54 2.29
N ARG A 769 -16.98 -20.40 3.13
CA ARG A 769 -17.57 -21.70 3.53
C ARG A 769 -18.92 -21.53 4.22
N LYS A 770 -19.04 -20.58 5.16
CA LYS A 770 -20.28 -20.25 5.88
C LYS A 770 -21.43 -19.87 4.94
N VAL A 771 -21.16 -19.05 3.92
CA VAL A 771 -22.16 -18.76 2.86
C VAL A 771 -22.49 -20.01 2.06
N GLY A 772 -21.48 -20.80 1.69
CA GLY A 772 -21.64 -22.01 0.89
C GLY A 772 -22.58 -23.04 1.53
N TYR A 773 -22.38 -23.35 2.81
CA TYR A 773 -23.23 -24.27 3.57
C TYR A 773 -24.71 -23.82 3.61
N GLN A 774 -24.98 -22.51 3.62
CA GLN A 774 -26.35 -21.97 3.71
C GLN A 774 -27.11 -22.01 2.37
N LEU A 775 -26.45 -21.65 1.26
CA LEU A 775 -27.10 -21.55 -0.06
C LEU A 775 -27.13 -22.89 -0.82
N ILE A 776 -26.17 -23.77 -0.55
CA ILE A 776 -25.92 -24.99 -1.33
C ILE A 776 -25.47 -26.11 -0.37
N PRO A 777 -26.39 -26.90 0.21
CA PRO A 777 -26.03 -27.99 1.14
C PRO A 777 -25.05 -29.02 0.54
N CYS A 778 -25.04 -29.20 -0.79
CA CYS A 778 -24.13 -30.09 -1.50
C CYS A 778 -22.68 -29.56 -1.62
N LEU A 779 -22.40 -28.33 -1.20
CA LEU A 779 -21.09 -27.65 -1.35
C LEU A 779 -19.96 -28.29 -0.51
N ILE A 780 -20.31 -29.29 0.32
CA ILE A 780 -19.39 -30.23 0.97
C ILE A 780 -18.39 -30.89 -0.02
N LYS A 781 -18.76 -31.03 -1.32
CA LYS A 781 -17.89 -31.56 -2.39
C LYS A 781 -17.24 -30.50 -3.28
N THR A 782 -17.38 -29.21 -2.99
CA THR A 782 -16.87 -28.13 -3.83
C THR A 782 -15.37 -27.92 -3.67
N SER A 783 -14.64 -28.03 -4.78
CA SER A 783 -13.23 -27.64 -4.84
C SER A 783 -13.12 -26.11 -4.69
N PHE A 784 -12.37 -25.67 -3.68
CA PHE A 784 -11.98 -24.28 -3.51
C PHE A 784 -10.56 -24.07 -4.06
N MET A 785 -10.40 -23.17 -5.02
CA MET A 785 -9.10 -22.74 -5.51
C MET A 785 -8.85 -21.29 -5.06
N PHE A 786 -8.20 -21.12 -3.91
CA PHE A 786 -7.84 -19.81 -3.38
C PHE A 786 -6.44 -19.45 -3.87
N LEU A 787 -6.32 -18.36 -4.62
CA LEU A 787 -5.11 -17.94 -5.31
C LEU A 787 -4.68 -16.56 -4.80
N TYR A 788 -3.63 -16.53 -3.98
CA TYR A 788 -3.00 -15.31 -3.52
C TYR A 788 -2.12 -14.73 -4.64
N SER A 789 -2.42 -13.52 -5.08
CA SER A 789 -1.47 -12.68 -5.80
C SER A 789 -0.61 -11.96 -4.75
N VAL A 790 0.70 -12.14 -4.86
CA VAL A 790 1.69 -11.33 -4.14
C VAL A 790 2.18 -10.29 -5.12
N CYS A 791 1.86 -9.02 -4.87
CA CYS A 791 2.59 -7.91 -5.46
C CYS A 791 4.05 -7.99 -4.99
N VAL A 792 4.97 -8.30 -5.91
CA VAL A 792 6.42 -8.44 -5.69
C VAL A 792 7.11 -7.09 -5.66
#